data_AF-A0A831M932-F1
#
_entry.id   AF-A0A831M932-F1
#
_cell.length_a   1.000
_cell.length_b   1.000
_cell.length_c   1.000
_cell.angle_alpha   90.00
_cell.angle_beta   90.00
_cell.angle_gamma   90.00
#
_symmetry.space_group_name_H-M   'P 1'
#
loop_
_entity.id
_entity.type
_entity.pdbx_description
1 polymer ?
#
loop_
_entity_poly.entity_id
_entity_poly.type
_entity_poly.pdbx_seq_one_letter_code
_entity_poly.pdbx_strand_id
1 'polypeptide(L)'
;MDKVEPLLNHSPHRPEASEPHPRLLCSCPPQPGDRNMIRKLIPALLALALLVPLASPLAGQTPEALLGAALHQERVTGNLQAAIEGYRKVLAAKGVPRSVAAQAQFHIGLCYEKLGNQESRKAFEAVVRNYADQKDLVTQARARLASGGEAGSRQARLLWDNAIDFWGRVSADGRYLSHVDWTTGDLAVRDLRTGESRRVTNHGGYDKAEGEAEATSISPDGKRIAFSWQRWDKAHKTEGSYQLRIINTDGAGERVLRQVGPKGYIESYGWSPDGKWLATTVEDDGGDREPNARIELIAPDSGQRKPIPTSNHRWQANITFSPDGLWLAYEVAPVDAARTRDLFITRADGSSPTESKVAAEAELMGWSPTGDALVIRRSENARTRLYTLPVSQGKASGPETPIHVMSLERAWPLGITPGGSLYYGQSDSRLEARIHRLEENTGLSTEPLARFEVQGGGFGNNFGNLRFSPDGNRLAASHSLQAIQIRSLQDSSVQVYTLQVKEIRRFEWMPDGQSILASAVGLDGKLGLHTLNLRTGTSSFNCPISRGLVLAPAPDGKSVFHLTTDKLSSVNLATGEERTLLPIKLDSQGPLNMRISRDQKALVLTSFRFLGVYDIESGELRELHRRQTETGDSITVADWSADGKSIYAIARPGMNNGEREIRIFPTRGGDPRRHRIAGAYRDFSLSADGSHAAIVHDERHAQVWALENFLPAKK
;
A
#
# COMPACT_ATOMS: atom_id res chain seq x y z
N MET A 1 42.51 70.38 -31.93
CA MET A 1 43.49 69.34 -32.26
C MET A 1 42.72 68.06 -32.52
N ASP A 2 42.73 67.66 -33.79
CA ASP A 2 42.70 66.31 -34.40
C ASP A 2 42.15 65.06 -33.69
N LYS A 3 41.60 64.04 -34.38
CA LYS A 3 40.78 63.96 -35.63
C LYS A 3 40.36 62.50 -35.92
N VAL A 4 39.31 62.33 -36.75
CA VAL A 4 38.97 61.13 -37.58
C VAL A 4 38.23 59.94 -36.89
N GLU A 5 37.50 59.20 -37.73
CA GLU A 5 36.41 58.20 -37.57
C GLU A 5 36.55 57.18 -38.76
N PRO A 6 35.63 56.24 -39.13
CA PRO A 6 34.65 55.38 -38.43
C PRO A 6 34.73 53.86 -38.90
N LEU A 7 33.66 53.06 -38.70
CA LEU A 7 33.11 51.91 -39.52
C LEU A 7 33.09 50.42 -39.03
N LEU A 8 31.87 49.96 -38.68
CA LEU A 8 31.03 48.83 -39.18
C LEU A 8 31.50 47.35 -39.44
N ASN A 9 30.55 46.43 -39.09
CA ASN A 9 30.22 45.07 -39.61
C ASN A 9 31.19 43.87 -39.41
N HIS A 10 30.73 42.68 -38.97
CA HIS A 10 29.85 41.76 -39.74
C HIS A 10 29.06 40.69 -38.92
N SER A 11 28.07 40.06 -39.58
CA SER A 11 27.27 38.86 -39.23
C SER A 11 26.49 38.42 -40.50
N PRO A 12 25.63 37.35 -40.54
CA PRO A 12 25.30 36.26 -39.60
C PRO A 12 25.48 34.84 -40.23
N HIS A 13 24.95 33.75 -39.63
CA HIS A 13 23.93 32.86 -40.26
C HIS A 13 23.48 31.61 -39.44
N ARG A 14 22.21 31.24 -39.64
CA ARG A 14 21.48 29.94 -39.48
C ARG A 14 20.85 29.62 -40.88
N PRO A 15 20.14 28.49 -41.20
CA PRO A 15 19.40 27.54 -40.32
C PRO A 15 19.38 26.02 -40.74
N GLU A 16 18.50 25.24 -40.08
CA GLU A 16 17.66 24.12 -40.59
C GLU A 16 18.25 22.73 -40.95
N ALA A 17 17.36 21.80 -41.38
CA ALA A 17 17.43 20.35 -41.17
C ALA A 17 16.88 19.51 -42.33
N SER A 18 17.23 18.21 -42.40
CA SER A 18 16.52 17.20 -43.21
C SER A 18 16.88 15.73 -42.89
N GLU A 19 15.90 14.84 -43.04
CA GLU A 19 16.03 13.39 -43.34
C GLU A 19 16.18 13.19 -44.89
N PRO A 20 16.47 12.00 -45.51
CA PRO A 20 16.18 10.63 -45.04
C PRO A 20 17.16 9.47 -45.45
N HIS A 21 16.72 8.24 -45.15
CA HIS A 21 16.88 6.91 -45.80
C HIS A 21 17.40 6.77 -47.27
N PRO A 22 17.66 5.54 -47.84
CA PRO A 22 17.57 4.15 -47.32
C PRO A 22 18.73 3.16 -47.76
N ARG A 23 18.51 1.85 -47.49
CA ARG A 23 19.06 0.61 -48.14
C ARG A 23 20.39 0.07 -47.58
N LEU A 24 20.42 -1.13 -46.97
CA LEU A 24 20.15 -2.52 -47.45
C LEU A 24 21.28 -3.13 -48.28
N LEU A 25 21.90 -4.19 -47.73
CA LEU A 25 22.04 -5.49 -48.40
C LEU A 25 22.40 -6.60 -47.38
N CYS A 26 22.07 -7.85 -47.72
CA CYS A 26 22.30 -9.02 -46.87
C CYS A 26 23.42 -9.90 -47.43
N SER A 27 24.19 -10.56 -46.56
CA SER A 27 24.67 -11.94 -46.79
C SER A 27 25.30 -12.55 -45.53
N CYS A 28 25.31 -13.88 -45.49
CA CYS A 28 25.88 -14.73 -44.44
C CYS A 28 26.52 -15.95 -45.14
N PRO A 29 27.07 -16.93 -44.40
CA PRO A 29 28.40 -17.03 -43.79
C PRO A 29 29.43 -17.69 -44.74
N PRO A 30 30.58 -18.19 -44.25
CA PRO A 30 30.64 -19.63 -43.93
C PRO A 30 31.48 -20.02 -42.68
N GLN A 31 31.42 -21.30 -42.31
CA GLN A 31 32.32 -21.99 -41.35
C GLN A 31 33.43 -22.79 -42.12
N PRO A 32 34.07 -23.84 -41.55
CA PRO A 32 35.23 -23.81 -40.64
C PRO A 32 36.47 -24.57 -41.21
N GLY A 33 37.62 -24.62 -40.49
CA GLY A 33 38.83 -25.32 -40.99
C GLY A 33 40.01 -25.60 -40.04
N ASP A 34 39.84 -26.57 -39.13
CA ASP A 34 40.71 -27.72 -38.78
C ASP A 34 42.29 -27.65 -38.64
N ARG A 35 42.82 -28.53 -37.73
CA ARG A 35 44.19 -29.16 -37.62
C ARG A 35 45.43 -28.51 -36.92
N ASN A 36 45.81 -29.18 -35.80
CA ASN A 36 47.14 -29.78 -35.48
C ASN A 36 48.38 -28.85 -35.22
N MET A 37 49.50 -29.21 -34.55
CA MET A 37 50.07 -30.43 -33.92
C MET A 37 51.17 -30.01 -32.88
N ILE A 38 51.54 -30.67 -31.76
CA ILE A 38 52.52 -31.80 -31.59
C ILE A 38 52.86 -32.07 -30.08
N ARG A 39 52.91 -33.36 -29.67
CA ARG A 39 53.77 -34.12 -28.67
C ARG A 39 54.30 -33.47 -27.35
N LYS A 40 54.56 -34.17 -26.22
CA LYS A 40 55.21 -35.52 -26.02
C LYS A 40 54.84 -36.25 -24.67
N LEU A 41 54.71 -37.59 -24.75
CA LEU A 41 55.16 -38.72 -23.87
C LEU A 41 54.96 -38.68 -22.32
N ILE A 42 54.45 -39.70 -21.58
CA ILE A 42 54.56 -41.21 -21.56
C ILE A 42 55.85 -41.71 -20.87
N PRO A 43 55.88 -42.84 -20.08
CA PRO A 43 54.88 -43.89 -19.78
C PRO A 43 54.29 -43.76 -18.34
N ALA A 44 53.62 -44.72 -17.66
CA ALA A 44 53.29 -46.15 -17.84
C ALA A 44 51.85 -46.44 -17.31
N LEU A 45 51.30 -47.65 -17.07
CA LEU A 45 51.73 -49.07 -17.08
C LEU A 45 50.51 -49.95 -17.53
N LEU A 46 50.63 -51.28 -17.72
CA LEU A 46 49.73 -52.02 -18.63
C LEU A 46 49.56 -53.54 -18.33
N ALA A 47 48.30 -54.01 -18.16
CA ALA A 47 47.75 -55.36 -18.45
C ALA A 47 46.33 -55.45 -17.80
N LEU A 48 45.19 -55.87 -18.37
CA LEU A 48 44.70 -56.40 -19.67
C LEU A 48 44.00 -57.76 -19.49
N ALA A 49 42.68 -57.75 -19.71
CA ALA A 49 41.78 -58.84 -20.08
C ALA A 49 41.62 -60.09 -19.18
N LEU A 50 40.40 -60.22 -18.63
CA LEU A 50 39.64 -61.47 -18.73
C LEU A 50 38.15 -61.11 -18.91
N LEU A 51 37.64 -61.18 -20.14
CA LEU A 51 36.21 -60.99 -20.40
C LEU A 51 35.45 -62.26 -20.02
N VAL A 52 34.55 -62.14 -19.04
CA VAL A 52 33.42 -63.08 -18.87
C VAL A 52 32.14 -62.31 -19.20
N PRO A 53 31.35 -62.75 -20.20
CA PRO A 53 30.05 -62.16 -20.43
C PRO A 53 29.12 -62.57 -19.29
N LEU A 54 28.89 -61.67 -18.34
CA LEU A 54 27.81 -61.81 -17.35
C LEU A 54 26.45 -61.61 -18.05
N ALA A 55 26.05 -62.64 -18.80
CA ALA A 55 24.68 -62.86 -19.22
C ALA A 55 23.84 -63.21 -17.99
N SER A 56 23.58 -62.20 -17.15
CA SER A 56 22.67 -62.31 -16.02
C SER A 56 21.31 -62.80 -16.54
N PRO A 57 20.75 -63.89 -16.00
CA PRO A 57 19.49 -64.43 -16.49
C PRO A 57 18.38 -63.38 -16.30
N LEU A 58 17.51 -63.25 -17.31
CA LEU A 58 16.28 -62.46 -17.23
C LEU A 58 15.22 -63.20 -16.39
N ALA A 59 15.57 -63.50 -15.14
CA ALA A 59 14.63 -63.83 -14.08
C ALA A 59 13.85 -62.56 -13.71
N GLY A 60 12.54 -62.69 -13.49
CA GLY A 60 11.64 -61.54 -13.35
C GLY A 60 12.02 -60.62 -12.19
N GLN A 61 12.24 -59.34 -12.49
CA GLN A 61 12.43 -58.31 -11.46
C GLN A 61 11.16 -58.22 -10.60
N THR A 62 11.31 -58.24 -9.28
CA THR A 62 10.15 -58.16 -8.38
C THR A 62 9.51 -56.77 -8.43
N PRO A 63 8.22 -56.63 -8.10
CA PRO A 63 7.54 -55.33 -8.07
C PRO A 63 8.25 -54.30 -7.17
N GLU A 64 8.89 -54.75 -6.10
CA GLU A 64 9.65 -53.93 -5.14
C GLU A 64 10.97 -53.46 -5.73
N ALA A 65 11.67 -54.31 -6.49
CA ALA A 65 12.89 -53.94 -7.22
C ALA A 65 12.58 -52.91 -8.32
N LEU A 66 11.47 -53.10 -9.04
CA LEU A 66 10.95 -52.13 -10.02
C LEU A 66 10.58 -50.80 -9.36
N LEU A 67 9.95 -50.83 -8.18
CA LEU A 67 9.60 -49.63 -7.40
C LEU A 67 10.87 -48.89 -6.94
N GLY A 68 11.88 -49.61 -6.43
CA GLY A 68 13.17 -49.04 -6.03
C GLY A 68 13.91 -48.38 -7.19
N ALA A 69 13.90 -48.99 -8.38
CA ALA A 69 14.49 -48.41 -9.58
C ALA A 69 13.75 -47.13 -10.04
N ALA A 70 12.42 -47.12 -9.98
CA ALA A 70 11.62 -45.93 -10.31
C ALA A 70 11.81 -44.78 -9.30
N LEU A 71 11.89 -45.11 -8.00
CA LEU A 71 12.23 -44.15 -6.93
C LEU A 71 13.62 -43.54 -7.11
N HIS A 72 14.60 -44.32 -7.58
CA HIS A 72 15.94 -43.81 -7.89
C HIS A 72 15.88 -42.82 -9.08
N GLN A 73 15.16 -43.15 -10.15
CA GLN A 73 14.97 -42.23 -11.28
C GLN A 73 14.28 -40.93 -10.87
N GLU A 74 13.27 -40.99 -10.00
CA GLU A 74 12.58 -39.79 -9.50
C GLU A 74 13.45 -38.94 -8.57
N ARG A 75 14.12 -39.56 -7.59
CA ARG A 75 14.70 -38.86 -6.43
C ARG A 75 16.21 -38.65 -6.50
N VAL A 76 16.93 -39.43 -7.30
CA VAL A 76 18.39 -39.35 -7.44
C VAL A 76 18.79 -38.89 -8.84
N THR A 77 18.17 -39.45 -9.89
CA THR A 77 18.44 -39.06 -11.28
C THR A 77 17.64 -37.83 -11.74
N GLY A 78 16.52 -37.52 -11.08
CA GLY A 78 15.61 -36.43 -11.46
C GLY A 78 14.83 -36.68 -12.76
N ASN A 79 14.94 -37.86 -13.37
CA ASN A 79 14.30 -38.20 -14.63
C ASN A 79 12.84 -38.64 -14.40
N LEU A 80 11.96 -37.65 -14.22
CA LEU A 80 10.54 -37.85 -13.89
C LEU A 80 9.79 -38.67 -14.94
N GLN A 81 10.16 -38.54 -16.23
CA GLN A 81 9.53 -39.30 -17.32
C GLN A 81 9.90 -40.79 -17.24
N ALA A 82 11.19 -41.12 -17.07
CA ALA A 82 11.64 -42.50 -16.87
C ALA A 82 11.10 -43.10 -15.55
N ALA A 83 10.93 -42.29 -14.51
CA ALA A 83 10.29 -42.70 -13.26
C ALA A 83 8.82 -43.08 -13.47
N ILE A 84 8.03 -42.29 -14.21
CA ILE A 84 6.63 -42.61 -14.55
C ILE A 84 6.55 -43.93 -15.33
N GLU A 85 7.45 -44.18 -16.28
CA GLU A 85 7.53 -45.46 -16.99
C GLU A 85 7.91 -46.63 -16.07
N GLY A 86 8.81 -46.40 -15.11
CA GLY A 86 9.17 -47.37 -14.07
C GLY A 86 7.97 -47.73 -13.19
N TYR A 87 7.26 -46.74 -12.65
CA TYR A 87 6.05 -46.97 -11.85
C TYR A 87 4.91 -47.63 -12.65
N ARG A 88 4.77 -47.33 -13.94
CA ARG A 88 3.84 -48.05 -14.84
C ARG A 88 4.22 -49.53 -15.00
N LYS A 89 5.51 -49.87 -15.02
CA LYS A 89 5.99 -51.27 -15.02
C LYS A 89 5.72 -51.97 -13.69
N VAL A 90 5.80 -51.28 -12.55
CA VAL A 90 5.36 -51.81 -11.23
C VAL A 90 3.87 -52.16 -11.25
N LEU A 91 3.02 -51.25 -11.76
CA LEU A 91 1.57 -51.46 -11.84
C LEU A 91 1.16 -52.60 -12.81
N ALA A 92 2.00 -52.92 -13.79
CA ALA A 92 1.80 -54.02 -14.73
C ALA A 92 2.38 -55.36 -14.25
N ALA A 93 3.09 -55.40 -13.13
CA ALA A 93 3.77 -56.61 -12.66
C ALA A 93 2.78 -57.64 -12.08
N LYS A 94 2.83 -58.89 -12.57
CA LYS A 94 2.01 -59.98 -12.03
C LYS A 94 2.32 -60.22 -10.56
N GLY A 95 1.29 -60.20 -9.72
CA GLY A 95 1.42 -60.42 -8.27
C GLY A 95 1.89 -59.21 -7.46
N VAL A 96 1.89 -57.99 -8.03
CA VAL A 96 2.25 -56.77 -7.29
C VAL A 96 1.47 -56.62 -5.98
N PRO A 97 2.13 -56.48 -4.81
CA PRO A 97 1.44 -56.25 -3.56
C PRO A 97 0.65 -54.94 -3.60
N ARG A 98 -0.55 -54.94 -3.00
CA ARG A 98 -1.51 -53.82 -3.09
C ARG A 98 -0.94 -52.48 -2.57
N SER A 99 -0.08 -52.54 -1.55
CA SER A 99 0.66 -51.38 -1.03
C SER A 99 1.72 -50.85 -2.01
N VAL A 100 2.47 -51.75 -2.66
CA VAL A 100 3.49 -51.41 -3.69
C VAL A 100 2.83 -50.78 -4.91
N ALA A 101 1.68 -51.32 -5.34
CA ALA A 101 0.86 -50.73 -6.40
C ALA A 101 0.30 -49.35 -6.01
N ALA A 102 -0.19 -49.17 -4.79
CA ALA A 102 -0.67 -47.87 -4.31
C ALA A 102 0.45 -46.82 -4.23
N GLN A 103 1.66 -47.21 -3.78
CA GLN A 103 2.84 -46.35 -3.78
C GLN A 103 3.23 -45.94 -5.21
N ALA A 104 3.32 -46.89 -6.15
CA ALA A 104 3.61 -46.58 -7.56
C ALA A 104 2.56 -45.63 -8.17
N GLN A 105 1.27 -45.85 -7.90
CA GLN A 105 0.19 -44.98 -8.40
C GLN A 105 0.25 -43.56 -7.80
N PHE A 106 0.57 -43.43 -6.51
CA PHE A 106 0.75 -42.14 -5.84
C PHE A 106 1.98 -41.39 -6.37
N HIS A 107 3.09 -42.10 -6.59
CA HIS A 107 4.31 -41.53 -7.14
C HIS A 107 4.19 -41.11 -8.61
N ILE A 108 3.36 -41.77 -9.43
CA ILE A 108 2.98 -41.23 -10.76
C ILE A 108 2.30 -39.86 -10.62
N GLY A 109 1.45 -39.68 -9.61
CA GLY A 109 0.85 -38.37 -9.28
C GLY A 109 1.92 -37.33 -8.95
N LEU A 110 2.86 -37.66 -8.05
CA LEU A 110 3.98 -36.79 -7.69
C LEU A 110 4.87 -36.42 -8.89
N CYS A 111 5.18 -37.37 -9.77
CA CYS A 111 5.98 -37.09 -10.97
C CYS A 111 5.24 -36.19 -11.95
N TYR A 112 3.95 -36.40 -12.20
CA TYR A 112 3.17 -35.50 -13.05
C TYR A 112 2.97 -34.11 -12.44
N GLU A 113 2.81 -34.02 -11.12
CA GLU A 113 2.72 -32.76 -10.38
C GLU A 113 4.02 -31.95 -10.52
N LYS A 114 5.17 -32.59 -10.32
CA LYS A 114 6.50 -32.01 -10.55
C LYS A 114 6.75 -31.60 -12.02
N LEU A 115 6.08 -32.25 -12.97
CA LEU A 115 6.08 -31.90 -14.40
C LEU A 115 5.01 -30.85 -14.79
N GLY A 116 4.24 -30.31 -13.83
CA GLY A 116 3.16 -29.35 -14.11
C GLY A 116 2.00 -29.93 -14.94
N ASN A 117 1.83 -31.25 -14.97
CA ASN A 117 0.93 -31.95 -15.88
C ASN A 117 -0.40 -32.30 -15.19
N GLN A 118 -1.52 -31.99 -15.85
CA GLN A 118 -2.89 -32.24 -15.35
C GLN A 118 -3.22 -33.72 -15.12
N GLU A 119 -2.49 -34.66 -15.73
CA GLU A 119 -2.61 -36.11 -15.44
C GLU A 119 -2.28 -36.47 -13.98
N SER A 120 -1.57 -35.60 -13.25
CA SER A 120 -1.36 -35.72 -11.80
C SER A 120 -2.66 -35.89 -11.01
N ARG A 121 -3.69 -35.11 -11.36
CA ARG A 121 -5.00 -35.17 -10.72
C ARG A 121 -5.64 -36.54 -10.89
N LYS A 122 -5.68 -37.06 -12.12
CA LYS A 122 -6.20 -38.40 -12.45
C LYS A 122 -5.42 -39.50 -11.73
N ALA A 123 -4.11 -39.34 -11.58
CA ALA A 123 -3.27 -40.29 -10.85
C ALA A 123 -3.57 -40.30 -9.34
N PHE A 124 -3.77 -39.14 -8.69
CA PHE A 124 -4.21 -39.07 -7.29
C PHE A 124 -5.66 -39.54 -7.10
N GLU A 125 -6.58 -39.22 -8.02
CA GLU A 125 -7.95 -39.75 -8.01
C GLU A 125 -7.96 -41.28 -8.13
N ALA A 126 -7.04 -41.86 -8.91
CA ALA A 126 -6.86 -43.31 -8.96
C ALA A 126 -6.31 -43.90 -7.64
N VAL A 127 -5.49 -43.18 -6.86
CA VAL A 127 -5.12 -43.61 -5.49
C VAL A 127 -6.37 -43.68 -4.62
N VAL A 128 -7.14 -42.59 -4.55
CA VAL A 128 -8.32 -42.46 -3.68
C VAL A 128 -9.42 -43.46 -4.04
N ARG A 129 -9.64 -43.71 -5.34
CA ARG A 129 -10.68 -44.63 -5.83
C ARG A 129 -10.27 -46.09 -5.74
N ASN A 130 -9.05 -46.44 -6.16
CA ASN A 130 -8.68 -47.84 -6.36
C ASN A 130 -8.00 -48.47 -5.12
N TYR A 131 -7.49 -47.66 -4.18
CA TYR A 131 -6.68 -48.08 -3.03
C TYR A 131 -7.16 -47.48 -1.70
N ALA A 132 -8.48 -47.34 -1.51
CA ALA A 132 -9.12 -46.71 -0.36
C ALA A 132 -8.70 -47.27 1.03
N ASP A 133 -8.22 -48.51 1.08
CA ASP A 133 -7.64 -49.19 2.24
C ASP A 133 -6.26 -48.65 2.67
N GLN A 134 -5.51 -48.04 1.76
CA GLN A 134 -4.16 -47.52 2.00
C GLN A 134 -4.22 -46.10 2.60
N LYS A 135 -4.79 -46.01 3.82
CA LYS A 135 -5.25 -44.77 4.48
C LYS A 135 -4.28 -43.58 4.37
N ASP A 136 -2.99 -43.77 4.59
CA ASP A 136 -2.02 -42.68 4.60
C ASP A 136 -1.75 -42.10 3.20
N LEU A 137 -1.71 -42.95 2.18
CA LEU A 137 -1.57 -42.54 0.77
C LEU A 137 -2.87 -41.92 0.26
N VAL A 138 -4.03 -42.44 0.67
CA VAL A 138 -5.34 -41.86 0.36
C VAL A 138 -5.51 -40.48 1.00
N THR A 139 -5.02 -40.29 2.22
CA THR A 139 -5.04 -39.00 2.93
C THR A 139 -4.13 -37.98 2.24
N GLN A 140 -2.91 -38.38 1.89
CA GLN A 140 -1.99 -37.54 1.10
C GLN A 140 -2.57 -37.20 -0.29
N ALA A 141 -3.10 -38.18 -1.01
CA ALA A 141 -3.72 -37.96 -2.32
C ALA A 141 -4.92 -37.00 -2.23
N ARG A 142 -5.78 -37.13 -1.20
CA ARG A 142 -6.87 -36.19 -0.93
C ARG A 142 -6.36 -34.78 -0.62
N ALA A 143 -5.28 -34.64 0.15
CA ALA A 143 -4.66 -33.34 0.38
C ALA A 143 -4.17 -32.69 -0.92
N ARG A 144 -3.51 -33.46 -1.81
CA ARG A 144 -3.05 -32.96 -3.13
C ARG A 144 -4.21 -32.60 -4.07
N LEU A 145 -5.31 -33.36 -4.02
CA LEU A 145 -6.54 -33.03 -4.76
C LEU A 145 -7.27 -31.81 -4.20
N ALA A 146 -7.17 -31.54 -2.90
CA ALA A 146 -7.75 -30.35 -2.26
C ALA A 146 -6.94 -29.08 -2.51
N SER A 147 -5.60 -29.17 -2.59
CA SER A 147 -4.75 -28.09 -3.14
C SER A 147 -4.84 -27.98 -4.67
N GLY A 148 -5.43 -28.97 -5.34
CA GLY A 148 -5.52 -29.10 -6.79
C GLY A 148 -6.66 -28.30 -7.42
N GLY A 149 -6.65 -26.98 -7.21
CA GLY A 149 -7.29 -26.04 -8.14
C GLY A 149 -6.67 -26.17 -9.54
N GLU A 150 -7.35 -25.68 -10.58
CA GLU A 150 -6.96 -25.96 -11.97
C GLU A 150 -5.52 -25.51 -12.30
N ALA A 151 -4.64 -26.49 -12.56
CA ALA A 151 -3.32 -26.29 -13.15
C ALA A 151 -3.48 -25.82 -14.61
N GLY A 152 -3.79 -24.53 -14.80
CA GLY A 152 -4.09 -23.95 -16.10
C GLY A 152 -4.22 -22.41 -16.12
N SER A 153 -4.52 -21.75 -14.99
CA SER A 153 -4.59 -20.28 -14.95
C SER A 153 -4.04 -19.67 -13.66
N ARG A 154 -3.37 -18.53 -13.79
CA ARG A 154 -2.89 -17.68 -12.68
C ARG A 154 -4.06 -16.87 -12.14
N GLN A 155 -4.84 -17.45 -11.23
CA GLN A 155 -6.02 -16.80 -10.67
C GLN A 155 -5.66 -15.97 -9.43
N ALA A 156 -6.26 -14.77 -9.36
CA ALA A 156 -6.42 -14.04 -8.11
C ALA A 156 -7.79 -14.40 -7.53
N ARG A 157 -7.82 -14.78 -6.25
CA ARG A 157 -9.02 -15.22 -5.52
C ARG A 157 -9.28 -14.28 -4.35
N LEU A 158 -10.45 -13.65 -4.35
CA LEU A 158 -10.90 -12.76 -3.27
C LEU A 158 -11.16 -13.57 -2.00
N LEU A 159 -10.65 -13.09 -0.86
CA LEU A 159 -10.72 -13.75 0.46
C LEU A 159 -11.47 -12.89 1.49
N TRP A 160 -11.39 -11.58 1.35
CA TRP A 160 -12.08 -10.61 2.18
C TRP A 160 -12.46 -9.43 1.30
N ASP A 161 -13.75 -9.27 1.05
CA ASP A 161 -14.30 -8.03 0.50
C ASP A 161 -14.60 -7.05 1.65
N ASN A 162 -14.36 -5.75 1.45
CA ASN A 162 -14.42 -4.74 2.50
C ASN A 162 -13.53 -5.11 3.72
N ALA A 163 -12.25 -5.39 3.42
CA ALA A 163 -11.19 -5.62 4.38
C ALA A 163 -10.92 -4.39 5.24
N ILE A 164 -10.71 -4.60 6.53
CA ILE A 164 -10.65 -3.52 7.53
C ILE A 164 -9.31 -2.78 7.47
N ASP A 165 -8.20 -3.51 7.40
CA ASP A 165 -6.83 -2.98 7.24
C ASP A 165 -5.92 -4.01 6.54
N PHE A 166 -4.67 -3.62 6.31
CA PHE A 166 -3.60 -4.47 5.76
C PHE A 166 -2.39 -4.54 6.71
N TRP A 167 -2.59 -4.30 8.01
CA TRP A 167 -1.53 -4.17 9.02
C TRP A 167 -1.27 -5.49 9.75
N GLY A 168 -1.32 -6.58 8.99
CA GLY A 168 -1.06 -7.92 9.48
C GLY A 168 -0.57 -8.88 8.42
N ARG A 169 -0.05 -10.02 8.87
CA ARG A 169 0.43 -11.09 7.99
C ARG A 169 -0.41 -12.35 8.07
N VAL A 170 -0.44 -13.08 6.96
CA VAL A 170 -1.09 -14.40 6.90
C VAL A 170 -0.28 -15.45 7.63
N SER A 171 -0.96 -16.45 8.20
CA SER A 171 -0.34 -17.66 8.74
C SER A 171 0.36 -18.47 7.64
N ALA A 172 1.32 -19.32 8.02
CA ALA A 172 2.09 -20.12 7.06
C ALA A 172 1.24 -21.09 6.21
N ASP A 173 0.09 -21.53 6.70
CA ASP A 173 -0.90 -22.33 5.97
C ASP A 173 -1.85 -21.50 5.09
N GLY A 174 -1.75 -20.16 5.12
CA GLY A 174 -2.61 -19.23 4.39
C GLY A 174 -4.05 -19.14 4.92
N ARG A 175 -4.37 -19.81 6.04
CA ARG A 175 -5.74 -19.89 6.56
C ARG A 175 -6.16 -18.65 7.35
N TYR A 176 -5.25 -18.03 8.10
CA TYR A 176 -5.56 -16.96 9.02
C TYR A 176 -4.85 -15.67 8.66
N LEU A 177 -5.48 -14.52 8.95
CA LEU A 177 -4.88 -13.19 8.87
C LEU A 177 -5.12 -12.47 10.19
N SER A 178 -4.05 -12.02 10.85
CA SER A 178 -4.19 -11.08 11.96
C SER A 178 -4.52 -9.69 11.42
N HIS A 179 -5.36 -8.94 12.14
CA HIS A 179 -5.73 -7.56 11.82
C HIS A 179 -6.09 -6.79 13.10
N VAL A 180 -6.40 -5.50 12.98
CA VAL A 180 -6.84 -4.67 14.12
C VAL A 180 -8.37 -4.57 14.11
N ASP A 181 -8.98 -4.60 15.30
CA ASP A 181 -10.40 -4.25 15.48
C ASP A 181 -10.51 -2.76 15.85
N TRP A 182 -10.57 -1.89 14.84
CA TRP A 182 -10.70 -0.43 15.00
C TRP A 182 -12.02 0.05 15.64
N THR A 183 -12.87 -0.87 16.13
CA THR A 183 -13.97 -0.52 17.05
C THR A 183 -13.51 -0.50 18.51
N THR A 184 -12.40 -1.15 18.84
CA THR A 184 -11.90 -1.31 20.22
C THR A 184 -10.38 -1.11 20.41
N GLY A 185 -9.59 -1.12 19.33
CA GLY A 185 -8.12 -1.12 19.36
C GLY A 185 -7.51 -2.50 19.63
N ASP A 186 -8.33 -3.55 19.71
CA ASP A 186 -7.89 -4.92 20.02
C ASP A 186 -7.28 -5.65 18.81
N LEU A 187 -6.37 -6.58 19.09
CA LEU A 187 -5.88 -7.55 18.12
C LEU A 187 -6.99 -8.55 17.75
N ALA A 188 -7.18 -8.81 16.47
CA ALA A 188 -8.12 -9.79 15.92
C ALA A 188 -7.45 -10.74 14.93
N VAL A 189 -8.12 -11.86 14.66
CA VAL A 189 -7.76 -12.85 13.63
C VAL A 189 -8.99 -13.23 12.81
N ARG A 190 -8.83 -13.19 11.49
CA ARG A 190 -9.79 -13.67 10.49
C ARG A 190 -9.41 -15.05 9.97
N ASP A 191 -10.38 -15.95 9.86
CA ASP A 191 -10.28 -17.18 9.09
C ASP A 191 -10.66 -16.88 7.62
N LEU A 192 -9.67 -16.90 6.73
CA LEU A 192 -9.80 -16.56 5.30
C LEU A 192 -10.53 -17.64 4.47
N ARG A 193 -10.96 -18.75 5.09
CA ARG A 193 -11.72 -19.83 4.47
C ARG A 193 -13.20 -19.78 4.86
N THR A 194 -13.54 -19.30 6.07
CA THR A 194 -14.94 -19.11 6.50
C THR A 194 -15.43 -17.67 6.36
N GLY A 195 -14.52 -16.69 6.39
CA GLY A 195 -14.88 -15.27 6.42
C GLY A 195 -15.27 -14.76 7.80
N GLU A 196 -15.03 -15.52 8.86
CA GLU A 196 -15.27 -15.12 10.26
C GLU A 196 -14.04 -14.43 10.85
N SER A 197 -14.26 -13.36 11.61
CA SER A 197 -13.23 -12.68 12.42
C SER A 197 -13.55 -12.80 13.91
N ARG A 198 -12.52 -12.99 14.73
CA ARG A 198 -12.61 -12.98 16.20
C ARG A 198 -11.52 -12.11 16.82
N ARG A 199 -11.82 -11.43 17.93
CA ARG A 199 -10.79 -10.79 18.76
C ARG A 199 -9.94 -11.83 19.48
N VAL A 200 -8.70 -11.45 19.79
CA VAL A 200 -7.70 -12.24 20.51
C VAL A 200 -7.32 -11.55 21.82
N THR A 201 -7.23 -10.21 21.83
CA THR A 201 -7.16 -9.41 23.07
C THR A 201 -8.53 -8.86 23.46
N ASN A 202 -8.65 -8.34 24.69
CA ASN A 202 -9.81 -7.56 25.13
C ASN A 202 -9.38 -6.48 26.13
N HIS A 203 -8.93 -5.33 25.62
CA HIS A 203 -8.54 -4.18 26.43
C HIS A 203 -9.72 -3.31 26.90
N GLY A 204 -10.96 -3.77 26.63
CA GLY A 204 -12.19 -3.10 27.07
C GLY A 204 -12.63 -1.91 26.20
N GLY A 205 -12.06 -1.77 24.99
CA GLY A 205 -12.34 -0.66 24.07
C GLY A 205 -11.62 0.64 24.43
N TYR A 206 -11.57 1.57 23.48
CA TYR A 206 -10.78 2.81 23.54
C TYR A 206 -10.99 3.68 24.79
N ASP A 207 -12.19 3.67 25.38
CA ASP A 207 -12.45 4.36 26.66
C ASP A 207 -11.51 3.86 27.78
N LYS A 208 -11.29 2.54 27.83
CA LYS A 208 -10.52 1.84 28.87
C LYS A 208 -9.08 1.61 28.44
N ALA A 209 -8.86 1.11 27.23
CA ALA A 209 -7.55 0.78 26.68
C ALA A 209 -6.55 1.94 26.78
N GLU A 210 -5.29 1.65 27.08
CA GLU A 210 -4.19 2.62 27.10
C GLU A 210 -3.39 2.61 25.78
N GLY A 211 -4.08 2.41 24.65
CA GLY A 211 -3.44 2.18 23.36
C GLY A 211 -4.24 1.29 22.42
N GLU A 212 -3.61 0.93 21.30
CA GLU A 212 -4.16 0.02 20.30
C GLU A 212 -3.09 -0.87 19.63
N ALA A 213 -3.53 -1.99 19.06
CA ALA A 213 -2.68 -2.96 18.37
C ALA A 213 -2.35 -2.52 16.94
N GLU A 214 -1.10 -2.74 16.51
CA GLU A 214 -0.60 -2.46 15.16
C GLU A 214 0.38 -3.57 14.70
N ALA A 215 0.80 -3.54 13.43
CA ALA A 215 1.90 -4.35 12.86
C ALA A 215 1.90 -5.82 13.32
N THR A 216 0.86 -6.56 12.92
CA THR A 216 0.53 -7.87 13.50
C THR A 216 1.14 -9.05 12.71
N SER A 217 1.60 -10.09 13.40
CA SER A 217 2.30 -11.20 12.75
C SER A 217 2.12 -12.55 13.47
N ILE A 218 1.45 -13.49 12.80
CA ILE A 218 1.24 -14.87 13.28
C ILE A 218 2.55 -15.67 13.16
N SER A 219 2.85 -16.52 14.16
CA SER A 219 4.02 -17.39 14.17
C SER A 219 3.97 -18.49 13.09
N PRO A 220 5.12 -19.06 12.66
CA PRO A 220 5.15 -20.09 11.62
C PRO A 220 4.38 -21.37 11.99
N ASP A 221 4.25 -21.65 13.29
CA ASP A 221 3.50 -22.79 13.83
C ASP A 221 2.02 -22.46 14.15
N GLY A 222 1.58 -21.22 13.89
CA GLY A 222 0.20 -20.78 14.06
C GLY A 222 -0.28 -20.67 15.51
N LYS A 223 0.60 -20.72 16.52
CA LYS A 223 0.23 -20.72 17.95
C LYS A 223 0.36 -19.37 18.65
N ARG A 224 1.10 -18.41 18.07
CA ARG A 224 1.42 -17.12 18.69
C ARG A 224 1.21 -15.99 17.71
N ILE A 225 0.96 -14.79 18.23
CA ILE A 225 0.92 -13.55 17.46
C ILE A 225 1.83 -12.55 18.15
N ALA A 226 2.76 -11.96 17.40
CA ALA A 226 3.51 -10.79 17.81
C ALA A 226 2.88 -9.55 17.17
N PHE A 227 2.72 -8.49 17.95
CA PHE A 227 2.07 -7.25 17.54
C PHE A 227 2.73 -6.06 18.23
N SER A 228 2.72 -4.93 17.54
CA SER A 228 3.02 -3.65 18.17
C SER A 228 1.79 -3.16 18.93
N TRP A 229 2.03 -2.40 19.99
CA TRP A 229 1.00 -1.75 20.78
C TRP A 229 1.42 -0.29 20.98
N GLN A 230 0.79 0.62 20.22
CA GLN A 230 0.96 2.06 20.44
C GLN A 230 0.31 2.38 21.79
N ARG A 231 1.04 2.92 22.76
CA ARG A 231 0.41 3.42 24.00
C ARG A 231 -0.05 4.86 23.84
N TRP A 232 -1.10 5.20 24.58
CA TRP A 232 -1.64 6.56 24.65
C TRP A 232 -1.38 7.17 26.03
N ASP A 233 -0.73 8.34 26.10
CA ASP A 233 -0.56 9.04 27.37
C ASP A 233 -1.83 9.85 27.69
N LYS A 234 -2.76 9.22 28.43
CA LYS A 234 -4.01 9.86 28.88
C LYS A 234 -3.78 11.05 29.84
N ALA A 235 -2.59 11.21 30.44
CA ALA A 235 -2.27 12.32 31.33
C ALA A 235 -1.67 13.52 30.58
N HIS A 236 -0.70 13.30 29.71
CA HIS A 236 -0.02 14.34 28.93
C HIS A 236 -0.66 14.63 27.56
N LYS A 237 -1.66 13.82 27.15
CA LYS A 237 -2.49 14.02 25.95
C LYS A 237 -1.68 13.96 24.65
N THR A 238 -0.87 12.93 24.52
CA THR A 238 -0.08 12.64 23.31
C THR A 238 -0.11 11.15 22.99
N GLU A 239 0.32 10.81 21.77
CA GLU A 239 0.93 9.50 21.51
C GLU A 239 2.04 9.24 22.55
N GLY A 240 2.17 7.99 22.97
CA GLY A 240 3.16 7.54 23.96
C GLY A 240 4.03 6.40 23.44
N SER A 241 4.85 5.84 24.33
CA SER A 241 5.83 4.80 23.97
C SER A 241 5.18 3.57 23.33
N TYR A 242 5.72 3.11 22.22
CA TYR A 242 5.36 1.80 21.67
C TYR A 242 5.83 0.63 22.55
N GLN A 243 5.11 -0.49 22.47
CA GLN A 243 5.51 -1.79 23.01
C GLN A 243 5.44 -2.85 21.91
N LEU A 244 6.42 -3.76 21.88
CA LEU A 244 6.26 -5.05 21.20
C LEU A 244 5.66 -6.05 22.20
N ARG A 245 4.53 -6.65 21.85
CA ARG A 245 3.82 -7.65 22.63
C ARG A 245 3.76 -8.99 21.91
N ILE A 246 3.49 -10.03 22.68
CA ILE A 246 3.21 -11.38 22.20
C ILE A 246 2.04 -11.97 22.97
N ILE A 247 1.18 -12.72 22.28
CA ILE A 247 0.04 -13.47 22.85
C ILE A 247 -0.08 -14.82 22.14
N ASN A 248 -0.71 -15.81 22.77
CA ASN A 248 -1.11 -17.02 22.08
C ASN A 248 -2.32 -16.74 21.16
N THR A 249 -2.50 -17.53 20.10
CA THR A 249 -3.64 -17.37 19.18
C THR A 249 -5.00 -17.68 19.81
N ASP A 250 -5.05 -18.33 20.97
CA ASP A 250 -6.26 -18.55 21.78
C ASP A 250 -6.62 -17.35 22.69
N GLY A 251 -5.76 -16.33 22.77
CA GLY A 251 -5.93 -15.16 23.66
C GLY A 251 -5.26 -15.31 25.03
N ALA A 252 -4.58 -16.42 25.32
CA ALA A 252 -3.87 -16.62 26.58
C ALA A 252 -2.44 -16.04 26.56
N GLY A 253 -1.91 -15.74 27.76
CA GLY A 253 -0.47 -15.50 27.96
C GLY A 253 0.10 -14.22 27.35
N GLU A 254 -0.70 -13.15 27.22
CA GLU A 254 -0.22 -11.86 26.73
C GLU A 254 0.92 -11.31 27.60
N ARG A 255 2.02 -10.88 26.96
CA ARG A 255 3.14 -10.21 27.63
C ARG A 255 3.92 -9.27 26.70
N VAL A 256 4.56 -8.28 27.31
CA VAL A 256 5.51 -7.38 26.62
C VAL A 256 6.84 -8.10 26.38
N LEU A 257 7.39 -8.02 25.17
CA LEU A 257 8.74 -8.44 24.81
C LEU A 257 9.75 -7.27 24.89
N ARG A 258 9.30 -6.08 24.49
CA ARG A 258 10.08 -4.85 24.56
C ARG A 258 9.17 -3.63 24.70
N GLN A 259 9.66 -2.64 25.43
CA GLN A 259 9.16 -1.27 25.40
C GLN A 259 10.32 -0.37 24.95
N VAL A 260 9.99 0.71 24.24
CA VAL A 260 10.93 1.76 23.79
C VAL A 260 10.67 3.07 24.59
N GLY A 261 11.42 4.13 24.31
CA GLY A 261 11.28 5.41 25.01
C GLY A 261 9.92 6.11 24.77
N PRO A 262 9.65 7.25 25.44
CA PRO A 262 8.36 7.94 25.36
C PRO A 262 7.97 8.37 23.94
N LYS A 263 8.95 8.67 23.08
CA LYS A 263 8.78 8.94 21.64
C LYS A 263 9.37 7.83 20.75
N GLY A 264 9.73 6.70 21.33
CA GLY A 264 10.30 5.57 20.61
C GLY A 264 9.21 4.77 19.89
N TYR A 265 9.59 4.16 18.77
CA TYR A 265 8.74 3.35 17.91
C TYR A 265 9.27 1.92 17.79
N ILE A 266 8.37 0.94 17.73
CA ILE A 266 8.75 -0.46 17.42
C ILE A 266 7.67 -1.14 16.59
N GLU A 267 8.09 -1.79 15.51
CA GLU A 267 7.24 -2.44 14.51
C GLU A 267 7.60 -3.94 14.37
N SER A 268 6.63 -4.85 14.49
CA SER A 268 6.85 -6.28 14.21
C SER A 268 6.66 -6.58 12.74
N TYR A 269 7.74 -6.97 12.05
CA TYR A 269 7.68 -7.23 10.60
C TYR A 269 7.53 -8.70 10.24
N GLY A 270 8.11 -9.64 10.99
CA GLY A 270 7.92 -11.07 10.71
C GLY A 270 8.76 -12.01 11.56
N TRP A 271 8.43 -13.30 11.49
CA TRP A 271 9.11 -14.36 12.22
C TRP A 271 10.19 -15.04 11.38
N SER A 272 11.24 -15.57 12.02
CA SER A 272 12.14 -16.54 11.39
C SER A 272 11.38 -17.85 11.10
N PRO A 273 11.75 -18.62 10.05
CA PRO A 273 11.05 -19.86 9.70
C PRO A 273 11.01 -20.91 10.82
N ASP A 274 11.99 -20.88 11.73
CA ASP A 274 12.09 -21.75 12.90
C ASP A 274 11.38 -21.21 14.16
N GLY A 275 10.73 -20.04 14.06
CA GLY A 275 9.98 -19.40 15.14
C GLY A 275 10.81 -18.82 16.29
N LYS A 276 12.15 -18.83 16.21
CA LYS A 276 13.05 -18.40 17.29
C LYS A 276 13.33 -16.89 17.34
N TRP A 277 13.04 -16.15 16.28
CA TRP A 277 13.30 -14.71 16.20
C TRP A 277 12.14 -13.95 15.56
N LEU A 278 11.88 -12.76 16.07
CA LEU A 278 11.06 -11.72 15.44
C LEU A 278 11.99 -10.67 14.85
N ALA A 279 11.82 -10.36 13.56
CA ALA A 279 12.43 -9.21 12.92
C ALA A 279 11.58 -7.96 13.18
N THR A 280 12.23 -6.93 13.71
CA THR A 280 11.59 -5.67 14.10
C THR A 280 12.37 -4.47 13.57
N THR A 281 11.66 -3.40 13.21
CA THR A 281 12.25 -2.07 13.07
C THR A 281 12.07 -1.34 14.38
N VAL A 282 13.13 -0.70 14.89
CA VAL A 282 13.10 -0.04 16.19
C VAL A 282 13.83 1.30 16.20
N GLU A 283 13.18 2.29 16.80
CA GLU A 283 13.70 3.62 17.11
C GLU A 283 13.50 3.84 18.62
N ASP A 284 14.57 4.04 19.39
CA ASP A 284 14.44 4.04 20.86
C ASP A 284 13.93 5.39 21.41
N ASP A 285 14.21 6.49 20.72
CA ASP A 285 13.70 7.84 20.99
C ASP A 285 13.63 8.62 19.67
N GLY A 286 12.42 9.04 19.27
CA GLY A 286 12.17 9.81 18.05
C GLY A 286 12.14 11.32 18.31
N GLY A 287 12.80 12.11 17.45
CA GLY A 287 12.86 13.56 17.60
C GLY A 287 13.57 14.24 16.42
N ASP A 288 13.79 15.56 16.52
CA ASP A 288 14.31 16.41 15.45
C ASP A 288 15.82 16.22 15.12
N ARG A 289 16.34 15.00 15.26
CA ARG A 289 17.71 14.59 14.93
C ARG A 289 17.67 13.50 13.84
N GLU A 290 18.85 13.09 13.37
CA GLU A 290 18.93 12.09 12.30
C GLU A 290 18.21 10.78 12.68
N PRO A 291 17.53 10.13 11.72
CA PRO A 291 16.86 8.85 11.95
C PRO A 291 17.79 7.83 12.62
N ASN A 292 17.34 7.21 13.71
CA ASN A 292 18.07 6.17 14.44
C ASN A 292 17.44 4.76 14.30
N ALA A 293 16.45 4.63 13.41
CA ALA A 293 15.77 3.38 13.12
C ALA A 293 16.75 2.29 12.67
N ARG A 294 16.60 1.10 13.26
CA ARG A 294 17.44 -0.07 12.97
C ARG A 294 16.64 -1.35 12.94
N ILE A 295 17.21 -2.36 12.28
CA ILE A 295 16.72 -3.74 12.36
C ILE A 295 17.23 -4.39 13.65
N GLU A 296 16.33 -4.95 14.44
CA GLU A 296 16.66 -5.75 15.62
C GLU A 296 15.89 -7.08 15.59
N LEU A 297 16.60 -8.18 15.86
CA LEU A 297 16.01 -9.48 16.09
C LEU A 297 15.74 -9.69 17.57
N ILE A 298 14.52 -10.08 17.92
CA ILE A 298 14.08 -10.31 19.30
C ILE A 298 13.61 -11.76 19.44
N ALA A 299 14.22 -12.52 20.33
CA ALA A 299 13.80 -13.88 20.63
C ALA A 299 12.54 -13.84 21.53
N PRO A 300 11.40 -14.40 21.10
CA PRO A 300 10.13 -14.26 21.82
C PRO A 300 10.13 -15.00 23.16
N ASP A 301 10.87 -16.11 23.26
CA ASP A 301 10.87 -16.98 24.44
C ASP A 301 11.82 -16.49 25.54
N SER A 302 13.02 -16.03 25.19
CA SER A 302 14.03 -15.55 26.16
C SER A 302 14.06 -14.02 26.33
N GLY A 303 13.41 -13.26 25.44
CA GLY A 303 13.56 -11.80 25.36
C GLY A 303 14.95 -11.35 24.87
N GLN A 304 15.81 -12.27 24.43
CA GLN A 304 17.15 -11.93 23.93
C GLN A 304 17.06 -11.01 22.71
N ARG A 305 17.88 -9.96 22.71
CA ARG A 305 17.92 -8.93 21.66
C ARG A 305 19.22 -9.02 20.88
N LYS A 306 19.14 -8.77 19.57
CA LYS A 306 20.25 -8.85 18.63
C LYS A 306 20.09 -7.78 17.54
N PRO A 307 20.77 -6.63 17.63
CA PRO A 307 20.79 -5.66 16.54
C PRO A 307 21.45 -6.29 15.30
N ILE A 308 20.91 -5.98 14.13
CA ILE A 308 21.48 -6.35 12.84
C ILE A 308 22.23 -5.14 12.30
N PRO A 309 23.55 -5.23 12.03
CA PRO A 309 24.29 -4.13 11.42
C PRO A 309 23.74 -3.76 10.04
N THR A 310 23.36 -2.49 9.88
CA THR A 310 23.04 -1.86 8.60
C THR A 310 23.93 -0.63 8.43
N SER A 311 24.25 -0.24 7.19
CA SER A 311 24.99 1.00 6.91
C SER A 311 24.09 2.24 6.80
N ASN A 312 22.78 2.06 7.02
CA ASN A 312 21.77 3.09 6.87
C ASN A 312 20.79 3.08 8.06
N HIS A 313 20.77 4.19 8.82
CA HIS A 313 19.93 4.38 10.01
C HIS A 313 18.53 4.96 9.71
N ARG A 314 18.20 5.15 8.42
CA ARG A 314 16.83 5.50 7.99
C ARG A 314 15.88 4.34 8.19
N TRP A 315 14.59 4.67 8.33
CA TRP A 315 13.50 3.71 8.47
C TRP A 315 13.59 2.54 7.48
N GLN A 316 13.88 1.35 8.01
CA GLN A 316 13.77 0.09 7.28
C GLN A 316 12.35 -0.44 7.45
N ALA A 317 11.74 -0.96 6.39
CA ALA A 317 10.37 -1.49 6.42
C ALA A 317 10.27 -2.84 5.72
N ASN A 318 9.13 -3.49 5.93
CA ASN A 318 8.71 -4.73 5.27
C ASN A 318 9.77 -5.85 5.33
N ILE A 319 10.37 -6.02 6.52
CA ILE A 319 11.46 -6.97 6.73
C ILE A 319 10.92 -8.41 6.64
N THR A 320 11.60 -9.27 5.87
CA THR A 320 11.23 -10.69 5.73
C THR A 320 12.47 -11.59 5.68
N PHE A 321 12.44 -12.65 6.49
CA PHE A 321 13.42 -13.73 6.44
C PHE A 321 13.28 -14.53 5.13
N SER A 322 14.41 -15.01 4.61
CA SER A 322 14.43 -16.09 3.62
C SER A 322 13.87 -17.40 4.21
N PRO A 323 13.35 -18.34 3.39
CA PRO A 323 12.80 -19.62 3.87
C PRO A 323 13.81 -20.52 4.60
N ASP A 324 15.11 -20.33 4.37
CA ASP A 324 16.20 -21.01 5.10
C ASP A 324 16.59 -20.30 6.41
N GLY A 325 16.04 -19.11 6.68
CA GLY A 325 16.33 -18.28 7.85
C GLY A 325 17.71 -17.61 7.84
N LEU A 326 18.51 -17.73 6.77
CA LEU A 326 19.89 -17.21 6.72
C LEU A 326 20.00 -15.73 6.35
N TRP A 327 18.97 -15.18 5.70
CA TRP A 327 18.99 -13.82 5.14
C TRP A 327 17.74 -13.02 5.56
N LEU A 328 17.89 -11.70 5.63
CA LEU A 328 16.81 -10.74 5.79
C LEU A 328 16.78 -9.86 4.55
N ALA A 329 15.63 -9.77 3.89
CA ALA A 329 15.35 -8.76 2.85
C ALA A 329 14.44 -7.67 3.42
N TYR A 330 14.68 -6.42 3.04
CA TYR A 330 13.97 -5.25 3.58
C TYR A 330 14.03 -4.07 2.61
N GLU A 331 13.12 -3.12 2.84
CA GLU A 331 13.00 -1.88 2.07
C GLU A 331 13.55 -0.70 2.86
N VAL A 332 14.21 0.25 2.21
CA VAL A 332 14.71 1.48 2.84
C VAL A 332 14.21 2.71 2.10
N ALA A 333 13.80 3.74 2.84
CA ALA A 333 13.30 4.99 2.27
C ALA A 333 14.44 5.92 1.76
N PRO A 334 14.32 6.51 0.56
CA PRO A 334 15.17 7.62 0.12
C PRO A 334 14.82 8.93 0.87
N VAL A 335 15.69 9.94 0.77
CA VAL A 335 15.50 11.23 1.47
C VAL A 335 14.35 12.05 0.85
N ASP A 336 14.33 12.17 -0.49
CA ASP A 336 13.53 13.20 -1.18
C ASP A 336 12.42 12.64 -2.09
N ALA A 337 12.28 11.32 -2.22
CA ALA A 337 11.38 10.70 -3.20
C ALA A 337 10.15 10.05 -2.54
N ALA A 338 8.97 10.61 -2.80
CA ALA A 338 7.75 10.30 -2.07
C ALA A 338 7.08 8.94 -2.35
N ARG A 339 7.61 8.08 -3.26
CA ARG A 339 6.86 6.89 -3.77
C ARG A 339 7.64 5.63 -4.12
N THR A 340 8.97 5.56 -3.97
CA THR A 340 9.74 4.33 -4.23
C THR A 340 10.79 4.10 -3.16
N ARG A 341 11.12 2.82 -2.91
CA ARG A 341 12.09 2.39 -1.89
C ARG A 341 13.24 1.65 -2.57
N ASP A 342 14.37 1.55 -1.87
CA ASP A 342 15.49 0.70 -2.25
C ASP A 342 15.40 -0.65 -1.53
N LEU A 343 15.76 -1.75 -2.20
CA LEU A 343 15.74 -3.10 -1.62
C LEU A 343 17.14 -3.57 -1.26
N PHE A 344 17.28 -4.04 -0.02
CA PHE A 344 18.53 -4.54 0.55
C PHE A 344 18.36 -5.96 1.08
N ILE A 345 19.46 -6.71 1.10
CA ILE A 345 19.58 -8.01 1.78
C ILE A 345 20.78 -7.97 2.73
N THR A 346 20.61 -8.49 3.94
CA THR A 346 21.69 -8.71 4.92
C THR A 346 21.61 -10.09 5.56
N ARG A 347 22.64 -10.46 6.31
CA ARG A 347 22.72 -11.74 7.04
C ARG A 347 21.82 -11.71 8.28
N ALA A 348 20.92 -12.67 8.41
CA ALA A 348 20.06 -12.82 9.59
C ALA A 348 20.85 -13.15 10.87
N ASP A 349 22.02 -13.78 10.72
CA ASP A 349 22.95 -14.02 11.82
C ASP A 349 23.76 -12.78 12.23
N GLY A 350 23.65 -11.65 11.53
CA GLY A 350 24.39 -10.41 11.82
C GLY A 350 25.91 -10.50 11.63
N SER A 351 26.43 -11.58 11.02
CA SER A 351 27.87 -11.78 10.81
C SER A 351 28.48 -10.91 9.71
N SER A 352 27.65 -10.31 8.85
CA SER A 352 28.08 -9.34 7.83
C SER A 352 27.76 -7.92 8.30
N PRO A 353 28.75 -7.02 8.39
CA PRO A 353 28.50 -5.59 8.62
C PRO A 353 28.05 -4.86 7.34
N THR A 354 28.02 -5.54 6.19
CA THR A 354 27.65 -4.96 4.90
C THR A 354 26.38 -5.60 4.33
N GLU A 355 25.37 -4.75 4.19
CA GLU A 355 24.15 -5.01 3.43
C GLU A 355 24.43 -4.94 1.92
N SER A 356 23.72 -5.74 1.12
CA SER A 356 23.79 -5.71 -0.33
C SER A 356 22.51 -5.09 -0.90
N LYS A 357 22.62 -3.94 -1.59
CA LYS A 357 21.52 -3.40 -2.39
C LYS A 357 21.26 -4.35 -3.56
N VAL A 358 20.03 -4.85 -3.68
CA VAL A 358 19.65 -5.82 -4.72
C VAL A 358 18.70 -5.25 -5.77
N ALA A 359 17.94 -4.20 -5.43
CA ALA A 359 17.18 -3.41 -6.39
C ALA A 359 17.14 -1.94 -5.99
N ALA A 360 17.08 -1.05 -6.98
CA ALA A 360 16.66 0.34 -6.82
C ALA A 360 15.19 0.48 -7.23
N GLU A 361 14.47 1.41 -6.61
CA GLU A 361 13.09 1.80 -6.96
C GLU A 361 12.11 0.62 -7.09
N ALA A 362 12.07 -0.25 -6.08
CA ALA A 362 11.22 -1.43 -6.06
C ALA A 362 10.62 -1.66 -4.66
N GLU A 363 9.50 -2.37 -4.60
CA GLU A 363 8.83 -2.77 -3.36
C GLU A 363 8.88 -4.30 -3.21
N LEU A 364 8.88 -4.81 -1.98
CA LEU A 364 9.15 -6.21 -1.67
C LEU A 364 7.85 -6.98 -1.38
N MET A 365 7.46 -7.90 -2.26
CA MET A 365 6.28 -8.74 -2.01
C MET A 365 6.60 -9.97 -1.14
N GLY A 366 7.86 -10.38 -1.09
CA GLY A 366 8.38 -11.47 -0.25
C GLY A 366 9.48 -12.27 -0.94
N TRP A 367 9.95 -13.34 -0.29
CA TRP A 367 10.83 -14.34 -0.92
C TRP A 367 10.02 -15.37 -1.73
N SER A 368 10.64 -16.00 -2.72
CA SER A 368 10.13 -17.28 -3.26
C SER A 368 10.14 -18.35 -2.15
N PRO A 369 9.23 -19.34 -2.16
CA PRO A 369 9.26 -20.45 -1.18
C PRO A 369 10.56 -21.25 -1.19
N THR A 370 11.29 -21.20 -2.30
CA THR A 370 12.59 -21.85 -2.53
C THR A 370 13.79 -21.00 -2.10
N GLY A 371 13.60 -19.74 -1.69
CA GLY A 371 14.68 -18.84 -1.22
C GLY A 371 15.66 -18.35 -2.29
N ASP A 372 15.40 -18.70 -3.55
CA ASP A 372 16.25 -18.43 -4.72
C ASP A 372 15.87 -17.16 -5.50
N ALA A 373 14.82 -16.45 -5.07
CA ALA A 373 14.43 -15.17 -5.62
C ALA A 373 13.67 -14.30 -4.60
N LEU A 374 13.66 -12.99 -4.81
CA LEU A 374 12.64 -12.10 -4.28
C LEU A 374 11.52 -11.93 -5.30
N VAL A 375 10.29 -11.86 -4.82
CA VAL A 375 9.16 -11.32 -5.59
C VAL A 375 9.10 -9.83 -5.29
N ILE A 376 9.28 -9.01 -6.31
CA ILE A 376 9.32 -7.55 -6.19
C ILE A 376 8.25 -6.90 -7.07
N ARG A 377 7.89 -5.66 -6.75
CA ARG A 377 6.95 -4.84 -7.51
C ARG A 377 7.63 -3.59 -8.05
N ARG A 378 7.30 -3.23 -9.29
CA ARG A 378 7.73 -2.00 -9.97
C ARG A 378 6.56 -1.27 -10.60
N SER A 379 6.70 0.05 -10.75
CA SER A 379 5.76 0.91 -11.49
C SER A 379 6.42 1.41 -12.76
N GLU A 380 5.90 1.02 -13.92
CA GLU A 380 6.40 1.35 -15.26
C GLU A 380 5.31 2.05 -16.05
N ASN A 381 5.54 3.27 -16.51
CA ASN A 381 4.61 4.00 -17.38
C ASN A 381 3.15 3.99 -16.86
N ALA A 382 3.00 4.28 -15.56
CA ALA A 382 1.75 4.24 -14.79
C ALA A 382 1.05 2.86 -14.66
N ARG A 383 1.72 1.75 -14.98
CA ARG A 383 1.24 0.38 -14.71
C ARG A 383 2.12 -0.31 -13.67
N THR A 384 1.52 -1.10 -12.78
CA THR A 384 2.25 -1.77 -11.69
C THR A 384 2.42 -3.26 -11.99
N ARG A 385 3.66 -3.76 -11.97
CA ARG A 385 4.02 -5.13 -12.37
C ARG A 385 4.79 -5.87 -11.28
N LEU A 386 4.66 -7.18 -11.26
CA LEU A 386 5.48 -8.08 -10.44
C LEU A 386 6.66 -8.66 -11.24
N TYR A 387 7.78 -8.88 -10.57
CA TYR A 387 8.99 -9.50 -11.09
C TYR A 387 9.54 -10.53 -10.09
N THR A 388 10.17 -11.59 -10.58
CA THR A 388 11.11 -12.38 -9.78
C THR A 388 12.53 -11.84 -10.00
N LEU A 389 13.20 -11.42 -8.93
CA LEU A 389 14.61 -11.06 -8.90
C LEU A 389 15.41 -12.25 -8.36
N PRO A 390 16.22 -12.97 -9.17
CA PRO A 390 17.01 -14.10 -8.69
C PRO A 390 18.04 -13.68 -7.63
N VAL A 391 18.15 -14.45 -6.54
CA VAL A 391 19.06 -14.18 -5.44
C VAL A 391 19.94 -15.40 -5.14
N SER A 392 21.23 -15.17 -4.89
CA SER A 392 22.16 -16.18 -4.39
C SER A 392 23.16 -15.52 -3.45
N GLN A 393 23.46 -16.18 -2.31
CA GLN A 393 24.40 -15.68 -1.29
C GLN A 393 24.15 -14.21 -0.87
N GLY A 394 22.87 -13.84 -0.70
CA GLY A 394 22.45 -12.50 -0.28
C GLY A 394 22.57 -11.40 -1.34
N LYS A 395 22.80 -11.76 -2.61
CA LYS A 395 22.96 -10.81 -3.72
C LYS A 395 22.07 -11.16 -4.90
N ALA A 396 21.69 -10.15 -5.68
CA ALA A 396 21.09 -10.36 -7.00
C ALA A 396 22.03 -11.21 -7.86
N SER A 397 21.52 -12.31 -8.44
CA SER A 397 22.29 -13.33 -9.15
C SER A 397 21.94 -13.44 -10.64
N GLY A 398 20.98 -12.66 -11.11
CA GLY A 398 20.53 -12.62 -12.50
C GLY A 398 19.56 -11.46 -12.77
N PRO A 399 19.10 -11.28 -14.02
CA PRO A 399 18.14 -10.24 -14.37
C PRO A 399 16.76 -10.51 -13.76
N GLU A 400 16.02 -9.43 -13.47
CA GLU A 400 14.61 -9.48 -13.10
C GLU A 400 13.78 -10.09 -14.24
N THR A 401 12.86 -11.00 -13.90
CA THR A 401 11.99 -11.68 -14.87
C THR A 401 10.52 -11.34 -14.60
N PRO A 402 9.75 -10.83 -15.59
CA PRO A 402 8.37 -10.38 -15.38
C PRO A 402 7.43 -11.54 -15.06
N ILE A 403 6.63 -11.34 -14.01
CA ILE A 403 5.51 -12.21 -13.68
C ILE A 403 4.27 -11.66 -14.38
N HIS A 404 3.89 -12.29 -15.49
CA HIS A 404 2.66 -11.94 -16.22
C HIS A 404 1.41 -12.37 -15.43
N VAL A 405 0.94 -11.44 -14.58
CA VAL A 405 -0.32 -11.39 -13.84
C VAL A 405 -0.92 -9.98 -14.04
N MET A 406 -2.19 -9.78 -13.64
CA MET A 406 -2.87 -8.48 -13.68
C MET A 406 -2.11 -7.38 -12.89
N SER A 407 -2.40 -6.11 -13.21
CA SER A 407 -1.73 -4.94 -12.60
C SER A 407 -2.05 -4.85 -11.10
N LEU A 408 -1.04 -4.97 -10.23
CA LEU A 408 -1.20 -4.89 -8.76
C LEU A 408 -1.02 -3.47 -8.23
N GLU A 409 -1.78 -2.55 -8.82
CA GLU A 409 -1.87 -1.15 -8.39
C GLU A 409 -2.41 -1.04 -6.96
N ARG A 410 -1.72 -0.29 -6.10
CA ARG A 410 -2.05 -0.12 -4.67
C ARG A 410 -2.34 -1.44 -3.93
N ALA A 411 -1.53 -2.47 -4.21
CA ALA A 411 -1.44 -3.65 -3.36
C ALA A 411 -0.47 -3.46 -2.17
N TRP A 412 -0.69 -4.18 -1.06
CA TRP A 412 0.17 -4.30 0.12
C TRP A 412 0.47 -5.77 0.41
N PRO A 413 1.73 -6.17 0.67
CA PRO A 413 2.09 -7.58 0.87
C PRO A 413 1.72 -8.08 2.27
N LEU A 414 0.87 -9.10 2.35
CA LEU A 414 0.50 -9.78 3.61
C LEU A 414 1.36 -11.06 3.83
N GLY A 415 2.01 -11.56 2.78
CA GLY A 415 3.01 -12.63 2.85
C GLY A 415 2.98 -13.58 1.66
N ILE A 416 4.08 -14.29 1.45
CA ILE A 416 4.14 -15.45 0.54
C ILE A 416 4.20 -16.70 1.41
N THR A 417 3.24 -17.59 1.21
CA THR A 417 3.18 -18.88 1.93
C THR A 417 4.21 -19.88 1.38
N PRO A 418 4.70 -20.84 2.19
CA PRO A 418 5.52 -21.96 1.68
C PRO A 418 4.85 -22.77 0.57
N GLY A 419 3.51 -22.72 0.46
CA GLY A 419 2.74 -23.28 -0.66
C GLY A 419 2.79 -22.46 -1.96
N GLY A 420 3.55 -21.36 -2.02
CA GLY A 420 3.74 -20.58 -3.25
C GLY A 420 2.59 -19.66 -3.64
N SER A 421 1.69 -19.35 -2.71
CA SER A 421 0.62 -18.35 -2.91
C SER A 421 0.99 -17.03 -2.23
N LEU A 422 0.85 -15.92 -2.97
CA LEU A 422 1.06 -14.55 -2.50
C LEU A 422 -0.25 -13.98 -2.00
N TYR A 423 -0.30 -13.56 -0.74
CA TYR A 423 -1.43 -12.88 -0.14
C TYR A 423 -1.16 -11.38 -0.12
N TYR A 424 -2.11 -10.59 -0.61
CA TYR A 424 -2.00 -9.14 -0.67
C TYR A 424 -3.33 -8.46 -0.34
N GLY A 425 -3.23 -7.33 0.37
CA GLY A 425 -4.29 -6.34 0.42
C GLY A 425 -4.28 -5.50 -0.85
N GLN A 426 -5.42 -5.00 -1.31
CA GLN A 426 -5.52 -4.03 -2.41
C GLN A 426 -6.63 -3.03 -2.08
N SER A 427 -6.41 -1.74 -2.33
CA SER A 427 -7.46 -0.72 -2.15
C SER A 427 -7.53 0.26 -3.32
N ASP A 428 -8.61 0.15 -4.09
CA ASP A 428 -9.15 1.20 -4.95
C ASP A 428 -9.89 2.25 -4.11
N SER A 429 -9.18 2.83 -3.14
CA SER A 429 -9.65 3.94 -2.31
C SER A 429 -10.06 5.12 -3.19
N ARG A 430 -11.38 5.23 -3.39
CA ARG A 430 -12.08 6.26 -4.13
C ARG A 430 -12.84 7.15 -3.16
N LEU A 431 -12.91 8.43 -3.51
CA LEU A 431 -13.80 9.36 -2.83
C LEU A 431 -14.98 9.57 -3.77
N GLU A 432 -16.18 9.15 -3.38
CA GLU A 432 -17.42 9.45 -4.13
C GLU A 432 -17.99 10.78 -3.60
N ALA A 433 -18.14 11.77 -4.49
CA ALA A 433 -18.95 12.95 -4.23
C ALA A 433 -20.41 12.66 -4.61
N ARG A 434 -21.31 12.84 -3.64
CA ARG A 434 -22.76 12.69 -3.78
C ARG A 434 -23.45 14.03 -3.62
N ILE A 435 -24.39 14.37 -4.50
CA ILE A 435 -25.28 15.52 -4.36
C ILE A 435 -26.64 15.03 -3.88
N HIS A 436 -27.10 15.48 -2.73
CA HIS A 436 -28.43 15.17 -2.19
C HIS A 436 -29.28 16.44 -2.13
N ARG A 437 -30.61 16.29 -2.13
CA ARG A 437 -31.50 17.35 -1.62
C ARG A 437 -31.33 17.43 -0.10
N LEU A 438 -31.31 18.64 0.44
CA LEU A 438 -31.25 18.93 1.86
C LEU A 438 -32.57 19.55 2.32
N GLU A 439 -33.10 19.04 3.43
CA GLU A 439 -34.26 19.57 4.13
C GLU A 439 -33.92 19.69 5.63
N GLU A 440 -33.99 20.90 6.19
CA GLU A 440 -33.45 21.30 7.51
C GLU A 440 -33.95 20.46 8.72
N ASN A 441 -35.08 19.77 8.56
CA ASN A 441 -35.74 18.99 9.62
C ASN A 441 -35.70 17.47 9.38
N THR A 442 -35.57 17.01 8.14
CA THR A 442 -35.66 15.58 7.76
C THR A 442 -34.29 14.99 7.44
N GLY A 443 -33.37 15.78 6.87
CA GLY A 443 -32.00 15.38 6.56
C GLY A 443 -31.68 15.49 5.07
N LEU A 444 -31.01 14.46 4.54
CA LEU A 444 -30.69 14.31 3.11
C LEU A 444 -31.74 13.43 2.43
N SER A 445 -31.94 13.61 1.13
CA SER A 445 -32.65 12.62 0.31
C SER A 445 -31.94 11.26 0.39
N THR A 446 -32.71 10.17 0.48
CA THR A 446 -32.17 8.80 0.62
C THR A 446 -31.26 8.42 -0.54
N GLU A 447 -31.73 8.63 -1.78
CA GLU A 447 -30.86 8.62 -2.95
C GLU A 447 -30.30 10.03 -3.24
N PRO A 448 -29.03 10.12 -3.69
CA PRO A 448 -28.49 11.34 -4.25
C PRO A 448 -29.01 11.58 -5.68
N LEU A 449 -29.09 12.85 -6.05
CA LEU A 449 -29.39 13.34 -7.40
C LEU A 449 -28.23 13.10 -8.38
N ALA A 450 -26.99 13.03 -7.87
CA ALA A 450 -25.80 12.71 -8.65
C ALA A 450 -24.73 12.04 -7.78
N ARG A 451 -23.95 11.13 -8.39
CA ARG A 451 -22.78 10.45 -7.82
C ARG A 451 -21.60 10.56 -8.80
N PHE A 452 -20.38 10.83 -8.32
CA PHE A 452 -19.18 10.86 -9.16
C PHE A 452 -17.87 10.76 -8.35
N GLU A 453 -16.84 10.19 -8.97
CA GLU A 453 -15.49 10.07 -8.39
C GLU A 453 -14.80 11.45 -8.28
N VAL A 454 -14.14 11.70 -7.14
CA VAL A 454 -13.31 12.89 -6.90
C VAL A 454 -11.93 12.52 -6.38
N GLN A 455 -10.92 13.30 -6.77
CA GLN A 455 -9.52 13.03 -6.38
C GLN A 455 -9.22 13.62 -4.98
N GLY A 456 -8.79 12.77 -4.05
CA GLY A 456 -8.21 13.22 -2.78
C GLY A 456 -6.89 13.98 -3.01
N GLY A 457 -6.74 15.12 -2.35
CA GLY A 457 -5.51 15.94 -2.42
C GLY A 457 -4.29 15.24 -1.83
N GLY A 458 -3.10 15.55 -2.35
CA GLY A 458 -1.86 14.98 -1.82
C GLY A 458 -1.41 15.65 -0.52
N PHE A 459 -0.82 14.83 0.36
CA PHE A 459 -0.35 15.14 1.72
C PHE A 459 -1.43 15.52 2.75
N GLY A 460 -1.78 14.55 3.61
CA GLY A 460 -2.07 14.76 5.04
C GLY A 460 -3.41 15.37 5.43
N ASN A 461 -3.93 16.36 4.70
CA ASN A 461 -5.09 17.15 5.10
C ASN A 461 -6.24 17.03 4.10
N ASN A 462 -7.45 16.79 4.61
CA ASN A 462 -8.50 16.04 3.90
C ASN A 462 -9.66 16.87 3.34
N PHE A 463 -9.64 18.20 3.46
CA PHE A 463 -10.84 19.04 3.33
C PHE A 463 -10.61 20.34 2.56
N GLY A 464 -11.49 20.66 1.61
CA GLY A 464 -11.44 21.85 0.75
C GLY A 464 -11.58 21.61 -0.75
N ASN A 465 -11.94 20.39 -1.19
CA ASN A 465 -11.91 19.98 -2.60
C ASN A 465 -13.30 19.66 -3.21
N LEU A 466 -14.38 20.13 -2.56
CA LEU A 466 -15.75 20.09 -3.07
C LEU A 466 -16.51 21.36 -2.65
N ARG A 467 -16.86 22.24 -3.61
CA ARG A 467 -17.45 23.57 -3.33
C ARG A 467 -18.51 23.97 -4.36
N PHE A 468 -19.70 24.33 -3.90
CA PHE A 468 -20.70 24.99 -4.76
C PHE A 468 -20.22 26.37 -5.20
N SER A 469 -20.64 26.79 -6.39
CA SER A 469 -20.48 28.16 -6.88
C SER A 469 -21.29 29.16 -6.04
N PRO A 470 -20.95 30.47 -6.07
CA PRO A 470 -21.72 31.50 -5.37
C PRO A 470 -23.20 31.57 -5.80
N ASP A 471 -23.50 31.16 -7.04
CA ASP A 471 -24.86 31.04 -7.59
C ASP A 471 -25.57 29.71 -7.26
N GLY A 472 -24.87 28.73 -6.67
CA GLY A 472 -25.39 27.40 -6.33
C GLY A 472 -25.64 26.45 -7.51
N ASN A 473 -25.61 26.94 -8.75
CA ASN A 473 -25.97 26.19 -9.95
C ASN A 473 -24.86 25.27 -10.47
N ARG A 474 -23.64 25.40 -9.94
CA ARG A 474 -22.47 24.58 -10.29
C ARG A 474 -21.75 24.08 -9.04
N LEU A 475 -21.02 22.98 -9.21
CA LEU A 475 -20.25 22.32 -8.17
C LEU A 475 -18.84 22.06 -8.70
N ALA A 476 -17.84 22.67 -8.08
CA ALA A 476 -16.43 22.41 -8.38
C ALA A 476 -15.92 21.29 -7.47
N ALA A 477 -15.21 20.33 -8.05
CA ALA A 477 -14.57 19.23 -7.33
C ALA A 477 -13.18 18.92 -7.90
N SER A 478 -12.29 18.32 -7.11
CA SER A 478 -11.04 17.77 -7.65
C SER A 478 -11.31 16.61 -8.62
N HIS A 479 -10.64 16.62 -9.77
CA HIS A 479 -10.69 15.54 -10.77
C HIS A 479 -9.38 14.76 -10.86
N SER A 480 -8.24 15.44 -10.76
CA SER A 480 -6.92 14.83 -10.65
C SER A 480 -6.00 15.72 -9.80
N LEU A 481 -4.73 15.34 -9.64
CA LEU A 481 -3.73 16.23 -9.02
C LEU A 481 -3.53 17.54 -9.80
N GLN A 482 -3.94 17.62 -11.07
CA GLN A 482 -3.71 18.77 -11.95
C GLN A 482 -5.00 19.36 -12.52
N ALA A 483 -6.16 18.77 -12.23
CA ALA A 483 -7.42 19.14 -12.85
C ALA A 483 -8.59 19.27 -11.87
N ILE A 484 -9.47 20.23 -12.16
CA ILE A 484 -10.72 20.51 -11.45
C ILE A 484 -11.88 20.18 -12.40
N GLN A 485 -12.89 19.45 -11.92
CA GLN A 485 -14.15 19.23 -12.63
C GLN A 485 -15.21 20.21 -12.12
N ILE A 486 -15.93 20.84 -13.05
CA ILE A 486 -17.10 21.68 -12.80
C ILE A 486 -18.32 20.91 -13.30
N ARG A 487 -19.23 20.58 -12.38
CA ARG A 487 -20.53 19.98 -12.71
C ARG A 487 -21.62 21.06 -12.67
N SER A 488 -22.44 21.13 -13.71
CA SER A 488 -23.70 21.88 -13.72
C SER A 488 -24.81 21.08 -13.03
N LEU A 489 -25.64 21.75 -12.23
CA LEU A 489 -26.85 21.13 -11.65
C LEU A 489 -28.08 21.21 -12.56
N GLN A 490 -28.06 22.07 -13.59
CA GLN A 490 -29.23 22.30 -14.45
C GLN A 490 -29.39 21.22 -15.53
N ASP A 491 -28.29 20.77 -16.13
CA ASP A 491 -28.24 19.82 -17.25
C ASP A 491 -27.30 18.62 -16.97
N SER A 492 -26.77 18.52 -15.74
CA SER A 492 -25.78 17.52 -15.32
C SER A 492 -24.46 17.51 -16.11
N SER A 493 -24.20 18.51 -16.97
CA SER A 493 -22.97 18.59 -17.76
C SER A 493 -21.72 18.71 -16.87
N VAL A 494 -20.59 18.23 -17.38
CA VAL A 494 -19.29 18.26 -16.68
C VAL A 494 -18.22 18.81 -17.60
N GLN A 495 -17.46 19.79 -17.10
CA GLN A 495 -16.29 20.37 -17.77
C GLN A 495 -15.05 20.16 -16.90
N VAL A 496 -13.94 19.72 -17.50
CA VAL A 496 -12.68 19.44 -16.79
C VAL A 496 -11.62 20.45 -17.24
N TYR A 497 -11.00 21.10 -16.27
CA TYR A 497 -10.01 22.14 -16.47
C TYR A 497 -8.67 21.72 -15.87
N THR A 498 -7.62 21.64 -16.70
CA THR A 498 -6.27 21.22 -16.28
C THR A 498 -5.35 22.43 -16.15
N LEU A 499 -4.79 22.63 -14.95
CA LEU A 499 -3.81 23.67 -14.66
C LEU A 499 -2.40 23.19 -15.00
N GLN A 500 -1.54 24.10 -15.48
CA GLN A 500 -0.14 23.79 -15.80
C GLN A 500 0.74 23.80 -14.52
N VAL A 501 0.50 22.84 -13.65
CA VAL A 501 1.08 22.71 -12.29
C VAL A 501 1.48 21.26 -12.03
N LYS A 502 2.34 21.00 -11.04
CA LYS A 502 2.60 19.64 -10.56
C LYS A 502 1.41 19.08 -9.79
N GLU A 503 0.84 19.88 -8.88
CA GLU A 503 -0.18 19.44 -7.92
C GLU A 503 -1.03 20.60 -7.39
N ILE A 504 -2.35 20.50 -7.49
CA ILE A 504 -3.33 21.39 -6.84
C ILE A 504 -3.51 20.95 -5.39
N ARG A 505 -3.43 21.89 -4.45
CA ARG A 505 -3.53 21.63 -3.00
C ARG A 505 -4.91 21.98 -2.44
N ARG A 506 -5.50 23.10 -2.86
CA ARG A 506 -6.87 23.53 -2.54
C ARG A 506 -7.37 24.49 -3.62
N PHE A 507 -8.68 24.59 -3.81
CA PHE A 507 -9.29 25.65 -4.61
C PHE A 507 -10.56 26.22 -3.96
N GLU A 508 -10.93 27.44 -4.31
CA GLU A 508 -12.18 28.11 -3.93
C GLU A 508 -12.72 28.91 -5.12
N TRP A 509 -14.03 29.11 -5.20
CA TRP A 509 -14.64 29.97 -6.22
C TRP A 509 -14.35 31.44 -5.95
N MET A 510 -13.99 32.21 -6.98
CA MET A 510 -13.96 33.67 -6.90
C MET A 510 -15.39 34.24 -6.83
N PRO A 511 -15.58 35.46 -6.28
CA PRO A 511 -16.91 36.07 -6.15
C PRO A 511 -17.62 36.31 -7.50
N ASP A 512 -16.91 36.28 -8.62
CA ASP A 512 -17.46 36.41 -9.97
C ASP A 512 -18.25 35.17 -10.44
N GLY A 513 -18.08 34.00 -9.80
CA GLY A 513 -18.61 32.72 -10.25
C GLY A 513 -18.12 32.28 -11.64
N GLN A 514 -17.09 32.92 -12.19
CA GLN A 514 -16.51 32.66 -13.52
C GLN A 514 -15.02 32.28 -13.45
N SER A 515 -14.41 32.47 -12.28
CA SER A 515 -13.01 32.15 -12.00
C SER A 515 -12.88 31.29 -10.73
N ILE A 516 -11.82 30.49 -10.67
CA ILE A 516 -11.44 29.71 -9.49
C ILE A 516 -10.02 30.10 -9.07
N LEU A 517 -9.83 30.36 -7.78
CA LEU A 517 -8.52 30.54 -7.18
C LEU A 517 -8.04 29.19 -6.64
N ALA A 518 -6.86 28.75 -7.07
CA ALA A 518 -6.22 27.53 -6.62
C ALA A 518 -4.87 27.82 -5.97
N SER A 519 -4.55 27.14 -4.86
CA SER A 519 -3.19 26.99 -4.39
C SER A 519 -2.59 25.72 -4.98
N ALA A 520 -1.41 25.84 -5.61
CA ALA A 520 -0.81 24.73 -6.34
C ALA A 520 0.72 24.77 -6.29
N VAL A 521 1.34 23.61 -6.45
CA VAL A 521 2.78 23.45 -6.65
C VAL A 521 3.07 23.63 -8.13
N GLY A 522 3.77 24.70 -8.51
CA GLY A 522 4.15 25.00 -9.89
C GLY A 522 5.11 23.96 -10.48
N LEU A 523 5.36 24.04 -11.79
CA LEU A 523 6.28 23.13 -12.48
C LEU A 523 7.73 23.27 -11.98
N ASP A 524 8.11 24.43 -11.45
CA ASP A 524 9.39 24.65 -10.76
C ASP A 524 9.47 24.00 -9.36
N GLY A 525 8.36 23.49 -8.82
CA GLY A 525 8.26 22.88 -7.50
C GLY A 525 7.92 23.86 -6.36
N LYS A 526 7.71 25.16 -6.64
CA LYS A 526 7.33 26.13 -5.61
C LYS A 526 5.81 26.21 -5.43
N LEU A 527 5.36 26.57 -4.24
CA LEU A 527 3.95 26.80 -3.95
C LEU A 527 3.54 28.20 -4.46
N GLY A 528 2.40 28.28 -5.15
CA GLY A 528 1.90 29.50 -5.78
C GLY A 528 0.38 29.57 -5.82
N LEU A 529 -0.16 30.78 -5.93
CA LEU A 529 -1.56 31.03 -6.22
C LEU A 529 -1.76 31.10 -7.73
N HIS A 530 -2.83 30.50 -8.22
CA HIS A 530 -3.21 30.48 -9.63
C HIS A 530 -4.69 30.76 -9.79
N THR A 531 -5.04 31.62 -10.75
CA THR A 531 -6.43 31.92 -11.13
C THR A 531 -6.75 31.19 -12.42
N LEU A 532 -7.71 30.26 -12.37
CA LEU A 532 -8.30 29.60 -13.54
C LEU A 532 -9.52 30.41 -13.99
N ASN A 533 -9.52 30.87 -15.25
CA ASN A 533 -10.73 31.43 -15.87
C ASN A 533 -11.53 30.32 -16.56
N LEU A 534 -12.81 30.16 -16.20
CA LEU A 534 -13.64 29.05 -16.69
C LEU A 534 -14.16 29.27 -18.12
N ARG A 535 -14.16 30.51 -18.63
CA ARG A 535 -14.61 30.82 -20.01
C ARG A 535 -13.55 30.52 -21.05
N THR A 536 -12.28 30.79 -20.75
CA THR A 536 -11.14 30.52 -21.64
C THR A 536 -10.44 29.20 -21.34
N GLY A 537 -10.66 28.63 -20.15
CA GLY A 537 -9.93 27.47 -19.64
C GLY A 537 -8.46 27.75 -19.26
N THR A 538 -8.02 29.01 -19.32
CA THR A 538 -6.62 29.39 -19.07
C THR A 538 -6.36 29.64 -17.59
N SER A 539 -5.27 29.06 -17.06
CA SER A 539 -4.75 29.36 -15.72
C SER A 539 -3.60 30.36 -15.75
N SER A 540 -3.68 31.43 -14.97
CA SER A 540 -2.60 32.39 -14.76
C SER A 540 -2.00 32.23 -13.36
N PHE A 541 -0.68 32.37 -13.22
CA PHE A 541 -0.03 32.50 -11.91
C PHE A 541 -0.27 33.92 -11.34
N ASN A 542 -0.52 33.99 -10.04
CA ASN A 542 -0.76 35.23 -9.29
C ASN A 542 0.52 35.65 -8.55
N CYS A 543 0.84 34.94 -7.46
CA CYS A 543 1.98 35.23 -6.60
C CYS A 543 2.52 33.97 -5.91
N PRO A 544 3.82 33.95 -5.51
CA PRO A 544 4.39 32.87 -4.71
C PRO A 544 3.97 32.99 -3.25
N ILE A 545 3.97 31.86 -2.53
CA ILE A 545 3.54 31.76 -1.13
C ILE A 545 4.42 30.77 -0.35
N SER A 546 4.59 31.00 0.96
CA SER A 546 5.63 30.33 1.76
C SER A 546 5.17 29.12 2.57
N ARG A 547 3.90 29.03 2.98
CA ARG A 547 3.34 27.95 3.83
C ARG A 547 1.89 27.64 3.48
N GLY A 548 1.41 26.47 3.89
CA GLY A 548 0.14 25.84 3.48
C GLY A 548 -1.10 26.73 3.58
N LEU A 549 -2.04 26.54 2.64
CA LEU A 549 -3.09 27.51 2.33
C LEU A 549 -4.50 26.98 2.57
N VAL A 550 -5.09 27.48 3.64
CA VAL A 550 -6.54 27.55 3.82
C VAL A 550 -6.97 28.97 3.48
N LEU A 551 -7.92 29.07 2.53
CA LEU A 551 -8.21 30.30 1.81
C LEU A 551 -9.70 30.61 1.74
N ALA A 552 -10.01 31.88 1.58
CA ALA A 552 -11.26 32.38 1.03
C ALA A 552 -10.98 33.66 0.24
N PRO A 553 -11.40 33.80 -1.03
CA PRO A 553 -11.28 35.05 -1.77
C PRO A 553 -11.95 36.22 -1.03
N ALA A 554 -11.32 37.39 -1.07
CA ALA A 554 -11.88 38.58 -0.43
C ALA A 554 -12.95 39.25 -1.32
N PRO A 555 -13.84 40.08 -0.75
CA PRO A 555 -14.95 40.70 -1.50
C PRO A 555 -14.48 41.71 -2.55
N ASP A 556 -13.22 42.16 -2.49
CA ASP A 556 -12.61 43.09 -3.44
C ASP A 556 -12.20 42.44 -4.78
N GLY A 557 -12.22 41.10 -4.87
CA GLY A 557 -11.75 40.33 -6.01
C GLY A 557 -10.25 40.45 -6.31
N LYS A 558 -9.47 41.09 -5.44
CA LYS A 558 -8.04 41.43 -5.60
C LYS A 558 -7.17 40.86 -4.49
N SER A 559 -7.77 40.47 -3.37
CA SER A 559 -7.10 39.87 -2.23
C SER A 559 -7.68 38.49 -1.91
N VAL A 560 -6.95 37.73 -1.09
CA VAL A 560 -7.43 36.46 -0.53
C VAL A 560 -7.13 36.42 0.97
N PHE A 561 -8.10 35.98 1.77
CA PHE A 561 -7.87 35.70 3.17
C PHE A 561 -7.08 34.40 3.33
N HIS A 562 -6.01 34.41 4.10
CA HIS A 562 -5.16 33.25 4.40
C HIS A 562 -5.19 32.98 5.91
N LEU A 563 -5.51 31.74 6.29
CA LEU A 563 -5.54 31.29 7.68
C LEU A 563 -4.37 30.33 7.97
N THR A 564 -3.61 30.63 9.01
CA THR A 564 -2.59 29.76 9.61
C THR A 564 -2.93 29.46 11.08
N THR A 565 -2.06 28.72 11.78
CA THR A 565 -2.26 28.39 13.21
C THR A 565 -1.98 29.56 14.16
N ASP A 566 -1.38 30.63 13.66
CA ASP A 566 -0.90 31.81 14.40
C ASP A 566 -1.56 33.15 13.98
N LYS A 567 -2.17 33.22 12.78
CA LYS A 567 -2.78 34.44 12.24
C LYS A 567 -3.86 34.18 11.18
N LEU A 568 -4.76 35.14 11.05
CA LEU A 568 -5.57 35.41 9.86
C LEU A 568 -4.99 36.65 9.17
N SER A 569 -4.79 36.55 7.86
CA SER A 569 -4.19 37.59 7.02
C SER A 569 -4.99 37.83 5.75
N SER A 570 -4.74 38.95 5.09
CA SER A 570 -5.10 39.21 3.69
C SER A 570 -3.83 39.25 2.84
N VAL A 571 -3.83 38.54 1.70
CA VAL A 571 -2.74 38.53 0.71
C VAL A 571 -3.23 39.17 -0.57
N ASN A 572 -2.47 40.15 -1.10
CA ASN A 572 -2.76 40.77 -2.38
C ASN A 572 -2.40 39.82 -3.55
N LEU A 573 -3.34 39.55 -4.46
CA LEU A 573 -3.17 38.58 -5.57
C LEU A 573 -2.25 39.06 -6.70
N ALA A 574 -1.85 40.33 -6.72
CA ALA A 574 -0.96 40.90 -7.73
C ALA A 574 0.48 41.11 -7.22
N THR A 575 0.66 41.42 -5.93
CA THR A 575 1.99 41.67 -5.34
C THR A 575 2.50 40.53 -4.46
N GLY A 576 1.62 39.67 -3.94
CA GLY A 576 1.96 38.69 -2.91
C GLY A 576 2.18 39.31 -1.52
N GLU A 577 1.90 40.60 -1.35
CA GLU A 577 2.03 41.29 -0.07
C GLU A 577 1.01 40.78 0.95
N GLU A 578 1.49 40.33 2.12
CA GLU A 578 0.68 39.82 3.21
C GLU A 578 0.49 40.89 4.31
N ARG A 579 -0.77 41.22 4.60
CA ARG A 579 -1.17 42.03 5.76
C ARG A 579 -1.88 41.14 6.78
N THR A 580 -1.30 40.99 7.97
CA THR A 580 -1.99 40.38 9.12
C THR A 580 -3.24 41.19 9.46
N LEU A 581 -4.38 40.49 9.64
CA LEU A 581 -5.64 41.07 10.09
C LEU A 581 -5.85 40.83 11.59
N LEU A 582 -5.62 39.59 12.03
CA LEU A 582 -5.83 39.16 13.41
C LEU A 582 -4.81 38.08 13.81
N PRO A 583 -4.04 38.24 14.90
CA PRO A 583 -3.30 37.13 15.50
C PRO A 583 -4.29 36.17 16.18
N ILE A 584 -4.22 34.88 15.85
CA ILE A 584 -5.15 33.86 16.37
C ILE A 584 -4.37 32.59 16.69
N LYS A 585 -4.55 32.03 17.90
CA LYS A 585 -3.87 30.78 18.30
C LYS A 585 -4.81 29.59 18.13
N LEU A 586 -4.68 28.92 16.98
CA LEU A 586 -5.32 27.64 16.69
C LEU A 586 -4.35 26.49 17.01
N ASP A 587 -4.88 25.28 17.15
CA ASP A 587 -4.06 24.08 17.31
C ASP A 587 -3.51 23.57 15.97
N SER A 588 -2.26 23.12 16.00
CA SER A 588 -1.58 22.48 14.85
C SER A 588 -1.97 21.02 14.64
N GLN A 589 -2.74 20.44 15.57
CA GLN A 589 -3.18 19.06 15.54
C GLN A 589 -4.40 18.90 14.64
N GLY A 590 -4.24 19.11 13.33
CA GLY A 590 -5.25 18.84 12.33
C GLY A 590 -5.32 19.86 11.17
N PRO A 591 -6.16 19.59 10.16
CA PRO A 591 -6.47 20.54 9.10
C PRO A 591 -7.25 21.75 9.63
N LEU A 592 -6.86 22.93 9.15
CA LEU A 592 -7.67 24.13 9.25
C LEU A 592 -8.72 24.17 8.12
N ASN A 593 -9.81 24.90 8.32
CA ASN A 593 -10.79 25.17 7.27
C ASN A 593 -11.40 26.57 7.45
N MET A 594 -11.59 27.29 6.33
CA MET A 594 -12.16 28.63 6.28
C MET A 594 -13.13 28.72 5.10
N ARG A 595 -14.28 29.41 5.29
CA ARG A 595 -15.24 29.73 4.22
C ARG A 595 -15.89 31.10 4.45
N ILE A 596 -16.02 31.89 3.38
CA ILE A 596 -16.73 33.18 3.43
C ILE A 596 -18.25 33.01 3.38
N SER A 597 -18.98 33.91 4.05
CA SER A 597 -20.44 34.02 4.01
C SER A 597 -20.92 34.49 2.63
N ARG A 598 -22.21 34.27 2.33
CA ARG A 598 -22.79 34.53 0.99
C ARG A 598 -23.02 36.02 0.72
N ASP A 599 -23.24 36.80 1.77
CA ASP A 599 -23.22 38.27 1.75
C ASP A 599 -21.80 38.85 1.76
N GLN A 600 -20.77 37.99 1.84
CA GLN A 600 -19.35 38.32 1.83
C GLN A 600 -18.89 39.21 2.99
N LYS A 601 -19.64 39.20 4.12
CA LYS A 601 -19.35 39.99 5.32
C LYS A 601 -18.59 39.25 6.42
N ALA A 602 -18.53 37.92 6.41
CA ALA A 602 -17.91 37.15 7.48
C ALA A 602 -17.17 35.90 6.98
N LEU A 603 -16.22 35.42 7.77
CA LEU A 603 -15.49 34.16 7.57
C LEU A 603 -15.80 33.21 8.71
N VAL A 604 -16.21 31.97 8.41
CA VAL A 604 -16.14 30.89 9.40
C VAL A 604 -14.72 30.35 9.41
N LEU A 605 -14.13 30.19 10.59
CA LEU A 605 -12.78 29.70 10.83
C LEU A 605 -12.86 28.43 11.70
N THR A 606 -12.13 27.38 11.34
CA THR A 606 -12.13 26.09 12.07
C THR A 606 -10.77 25.42 12.16
N SER A 607 -10.58 24.68 13.25
CA SER A 607 -9.54 23.66 13.50
C SER A 607 -10.15 22.51 14.30
N PHE A 608 -9.40 21.43 14.57
CA PHE A 608 -9.89 20.30 15.37
C PHE A 608 -10.46 20.69 16.75
N ARG A 609 -10.01 21.80 17.34
CA ARG A 609 -10.51 22.30 18.65
C ARG A 609 -11.37 23.55 18.58
N PHE A 610 -11.53 24.22 17.45
CA PHE A 610 -12.11 25.57 17.38
C PHE A 610 -13.11 25.73 16.23
N LEU A 611 -14.19 26.47 16.50
CA LEU A 611 -15.06 27.06 15.48
C LEU A 611 -15.39 28.50 15.90
N GLY A 612 -15.15 29.44 15.00
CA GLY A 612 -15.49 30.85 15.20
C GLY A 612 -15.91 31.55 13.91
N VAL A 613 -16.49 32.73 14.07
CA VAL A 613 -16.91 33.61 12.97
C VAL A 613 -16.16 34.93 13.12
N TYR A 614 -15.38 35.29 12.10
CA TYR A 614 -14.72 36.59 11.98
C TYR A 614 -15.56 37.51 11.09
N ASP A 615 -15.94 38.66 11.61
CA ASP A 615 -16.65 39.70 10.85
C ASP A 615 -15.63 40.61 10.13
N ILE A 616 -15.81 40.78 8.82
CA ILE A 616 -14.83 41.44 7.93
C ILE A 616 -14.89 42.97 8.07
N GLU A 617 -16.04 43.52 8.45
CA GLU A 617 -16.29 44.97 8.50
C GLU A 617 -15.82 45.58 9.83
N SER A 618 -16.10 44.89 10.95
CA SER A 618 -15.67 45.28 12.30
C SER A 618 -14.30 44.72 12.71
N GLY A 619 -13.88 43.59 12.12
CA GLY A 619 -12.69 42.85 12.52
C GLY A 619 -12.86 41.99 13.79
N GLU A 620 -14.07 41.86 14.32
CA GLU A 620 -14.32 41.05 15.52
C GLU A 620 -14.30 39.53 15.21
N LEU A 621 -13.61 38.76 16.04
CA LEU A 621 -13.70 37.29 16.06
C LEU A 621 -14.62 36.82 17.19
N ARG A 622 -15.75 36.22 16.83
CA ARG A 622 -16.66 35.54 17.75
C ARG A 622 -16.34 34.04 17.81
N GLU A 623 -15.94 33.56 18.98
CA GLU A 623 -15.85 32.12 19.25
C GLU A 623 -17.27 31.54 19.41
N LEU A 624 -17.56 30.44 18.69
CA LEU A 624 -18.83 29.70 18.80
C LEU A 624 -18.62 28.31 19.43
N HIS A 625 -17.42 27.75 19.30
CA HIS A 625 -17.03 26.51 19.97
C HIS A 625 -15.53 26.48 20.25
N ARG A 626 -15.16 26.02 21.45
CA ARG A 626 -13.81 25.56 21.77
C ARG A 626 -13.86 24.27 22.58
N ARG A 627 -13.18 23.25 22.06
CA ARG A 627 -13.07 21.90 22.62
C ARG A 627 -12.27 21.94 23.93
N GLN A 628 -12.94 21.78 25.06
CA GLN A 628 -12.35 21.93 26.41
C GLN A 628 -11.50 20.72 26.85
N THR A 629 -11.74 19.54 26.28
CA THR A 629 -11.04 18.28 26.62
C THR A 629 -10.59 17.55 25.36
N GLU A 630 -9.50 16.79 25.43
CA GLU A 630 -8.99 16.06 24.26
C GLU A 630 -9.75 14.75 23.96
N THR A 631 -10.76 14.45 24.77
CA THR A 631 -11.82 13.46 24.53
C THR A 631 -13.15 14.07 24.06
N GLY A 632 -13.28 15.41 24.02
CA GLY A 632 -14.48 16.08 23.50
C GLY A 632 -14.61 15.93 21.99
N ASP A 633 -15.68 16.45 21.40
CA ASP A 633 -15.86 16.35 19.94
C ASP A 633 -14.82 17.19 19.18
N SER A 634 -14.36 16.73 18.01
CA SER A 634 -13.50 17.51 17.11
C SER A 634 -14.27 18.03 15.89
N ILE A 635 -13.94 19.25 15.45
CA ILE A 635 -14.56 19.92 14.30
C ILE A 635 -13.60 19.87 13.10
N THR A 636 -14.08 19.58 11.88
CA THR A 636 -13.17 19.39 10.73
C THR A 636 -13.50 20.23 9.48
N VAL A 637 -14.78 20.48 9.22
CA VAL A 637 -15.26 21.30 8.09
C VAL A 637 -16.48 22.05 8.57
N ALA A 638 -16.60 23.33 8.19
CA ALA A 638 -17.78 24.14 8.41
C ALA A 638 -18.25 24.79 7.10
N ASP A 639 -19.56 25.03 6.95
CA ASP A 639 -20.15 25.81 5.85
C ASP A 639 -21.37 26.61 6.33
N TRP A 640 -21.72 27.65 5.57
CA TRP A 640 -22.78 28.60 5.94
C TRP A 640 -24.18 28.14 5.53
N SER A 641 -25.18 28.36 6.40
CA SER A 641 -26.59 28.32 6.02
C SER A 641 -26.93 29.39 4.97
N ALA A 642 -28.00 29.18 4.20
CA ALA A 642 -28.39 30.10 3.13
C ALA A 642 -28.78 31.50 3.61
N ASP A 643 -29.24 31.61 4.86
CA ASP A 643 -29.60 32.88 5.51
C ASP A 643 -28.48 33.49 6.35
N GLY A 644 -27.28 32.87 6.39
CA GLY A 644 -26.14 33.31 7.19
C GLY A 644 -26.31 33.23 8.71
N LYS A 645 -27.43 32.69 9.23
CA LYS A 645 -27.71 32.65 10.67
C LYS A 645 -27.12 31.42 11.39
N SER A 646 -26.66 30.42 10.64
CA SER A 646 -26.13 29.18 11.20
C SER A 646 -24.90 28.69 10.45
N ILE A 647 -23.98 28.05 11.18
CA ILE A 647 -22.87 27.28 10.63
C ILE A 647 -23.21 25.79 10.76
N TYR A 648 -23.24 25.08 9.64
CA TYR A 648 -23.24 23.62 9.61
C TYR A 648 -21.78 23.16 9.74
N ALA A 649 -21.48 22.16 10.55
CA ALA A 649 -20.12 21.65 10.71
C ALA A 649 -20.06 20.14 10.96
N ILE A 650 -19.04 19.49 10.39
CA ILE A 650 -18.70 18.09 10.67
C ILE A 650 -18.08 18.04 12.07
N ALA A 651 -18.75 17.32 12.97
CA ALA A 651 -18.27 16.96 14.30
C ALA A 651 -17.99 15.45 14.39
N ARG A 652 -16.87 15.07 14.99
CA ARG A 652 -16.53 13.68 15.35
C ARG A 652 -16.60 13.52 16.88
N PRO A 653 -17.52 12.73 17.43
CA PRO A 653 -17.59 12.48 18.87
C PRO A 653 -16.45 11.59 19.37
N GLY A 654 -15.78 11.99 20.44
CA GLY A 654 -14.71 11.21 21.08
C GLY A 654 -13.44 11.04 20.24
N MET A 655 -12.59 10.08 20.63
CA MET A 655 -11.41 9.68 19.85
C MET A 655 -11.70 8.53 18.86
N ASN A 656 -12.79 7.77 19.04
CA ASN A 656 -13.13 6.62 18.20
C ASN A 656 -13.19 6.98 16.71
N ASN A 657 -12.82 6.05 15.82
CA ASN A 657 -12.97 6.17 14.36
C ASN A 657 -14.43 6.03 13.87
N GLY A 658 -15.41 6.33 14.74
CA GLY A 658 -16.84 6.15 14.50
C GLY A 658 -17.47 7.22 13.60
N GLU A 659 -18.80 7.13 13.47
CA GLU A 659 -19.60 8.02 12.63
C GLU A 659 -19.42 9.50 13.00
N ARG A 660 -19.33 10.33 11.96
CA ARG A 660 -19.31 11.79 12.08
C ARG A 660 -20.74 12.29 12.00
N GLU A 661 -21.10 13.29 12.79
CA GLU A 661 -22.40 13.95 12.71
C GLU A 661 -22.26 15.38 12.22
N ILE A 662 -23.31 15.90 11.57
CA ILE A 662 -23.40 17.34 11.29
C ILE A 662 -24.03 18.04 12.51
N ARG A 663 -23.35 19.06 13.03
CA ARG A 663 -23.88 19.99 14.04
C ARG A 663 -24.16 21.35 13.43
N ILE A 664 -25.14 22.05 13.98
CA ILE A 664 -25.56 23.38 13.53
C ILE A 664 -25.37 24.37 14.69
N PHE A 665 -24.46 25.32 14.51
CA PHE A 665 -24.09 26.36 15.48
C PHE A 665 -24.73 27.69 15.06
N PRO A 666 -25.53 28.35 15.92
CA PRO A 666 -26.06 29.69 15.62
C PRO A 666 -24.93 30.73 15.53
N THR A 667 -24.88 31.55 14.47
CA THR A 667 -23.76 32.50 14.25
C THR A 667 -23.70 33.63 15.29
N ARG A 668 -24.78 33.86 16.04
CA ARG A 668 -24.83 34.81 17.15
C ARG A 668 -24.37 34.21 18.50
N GLY A 669 -24.17 32.89 18.57
CA GLY A 669 -23.96 32.13 19.81
C GLY A 669 -25.24 31.44 20.30
N GLY A 670 -25.07 30.44 21.17
CA GLY A 670 -26.11 29.54 21.65
C GLY A 670 -25.72 28.07 21.49
N ASP A 671 -26.50 27.15 22.08
CA ASP A 671 -26.18 25.72 22.05
C ASP A 671 -26.29 25.12 20.63
N PRO A 672 -25.33 24.29 20.20
CA PRO A 672 -25.38 23.64 18.90
C PRO A 672 -26.37 22.48 18.87
N ARG A 673 -27.23 22.44 17.85
CA ARG A 673 -28.14 21.30 17.60
C ARG A 673 -27.49 20.25 16.71
N ARG A 674 -27.71 18.96 17.00
CA ARG A 674 -27.39 17.86 16.08
C ARG A 674 -28.35 17.88 14.89
N HIS A 675 -27.85 17.57 13.71
CA HIS A 675 -28.64 17.39 12.48
C HIS A 675 -28.72 15.91 12.11
N ARG A 676 -29.70 15.52 11.28
CA ARG A 676 -29.97 14.10 10.92
C ARG A 676 -28.99 13.50 9.91
N ILE A 677 -27.80 14.08 9.78
CA ILE A 677 -26.75 13.60 8.86
C ILE A 677 -25.68 12.93 9.73
N ALA A 678 -25.60 11.62 9.59
CA ALA A 678 -24.64 10.72 10.26
C ALA A 678 -23.93 9.84 9.22
N GLY A 679 -22.67 9.48 9.47
CA GLY A 679 -21.89 8.56 8.62
C GLY A 679 -20.42 8.94 8.43
N ALA A 680 -19.76 8.28 7.47
CA ALA A 680 -18.34 8.43 7.18
C ALA A 680 -18.09 9.28 5.91
N TYR A 681 -18.00 10.60 6.09
CA TYR A 681 -17.69 11.57 5.02
C TYR A 681 -16.52 12.49 5.39
N ARG A 682 -15.74 12.86 4.39
CA ARG A 682 -14.58 13.75 4.53
C ARG A 682 -14.99 15.22 4.45
N ASP A 683 -15.46 15.66 3.29
CA ASP A 683 -15.81 17.06 3.01
C ASP A 683 -17.31 17.20 2.71
N PHE A 684 -17.85 18.40 2.86
CA PHE A 684 -19.20 18.75 2.42
C PHE A 684 -19.29 20.21 1.99
N SER A 685 -20.32 20.58 1.22
CA SER A 685 -20.69 21.98 0.98
C SER A 685 -22.18 22.13 0.70
N LEU A 686 -22.73 23.32 0.98
CA LEU A 686 -24.16 23.63 0.81
C LEU A 686 -24.42 24.54 -0.39
N SER A 687 -25.46 24.29 -1.18
CA SER A 687 -25.85 25.12 -2.33
C SER A 687 -26.31 26.52 -1.91
N ALA A 688 -26.23 27.51 -2.81
CA ALA A 688 -26.49 28.94 -2.52
C ALA A 688 -27.90 29.25 -1.98
N ASP A 689 -28.88 28.40 -2.26
CA ASP A 689 -30.26 28.43 -1.74
C ASP A 689 -30.48 27.57 -0.48
N GLY A 690 -29.54 26.69 -0.14
CA GLY A 690 -29.62 25.75 0.98
C GLY A 690 -30.43 24.48 0.71
N SER A 691 -30.98 24.29 -0.49
CA SER A 691 -31.82 23.12 -0.81
C SER A 691 -31.04 21.86 -1.20
N HIS A 692 -29.71 21.97 -1.36
CA HIS A 692 -28.83 20.84 -1.68
C HIS A 692 -27.57 20.82 -0.81
N ALA A 693 -27.08 19.61 -0.56
CA ALA A 693 -25.78 19.36 0.05
C ALA A 693 -24.98 18.43 -0.86
N ALA A 694 -23.71 18.75 -1.07
CA ALA A 694 -22.75 17.90 -1.76
C ALA A 694 -21.76 17.36 -0.73
N ILE A 695 -21.53 16.04 -0.70
CA ILE A 695 -20.81 15.33 0.37
C ILE A 695 -19.79 14.38 -0.25
N VAL A 696 -18.56 14.37 0.26
CA VAL A 696 -17.51 13.42 -0.13
C VAL A 696 -17.47 12.24 0.84
N HIS A 697 -17.84 11.05 0.37
CA HIS A 697 -17.76 9.80 1.13
C HIS A 697 -16.36 9.18 1.04
N ASP A 698 -15.93 8.49 2.10
CA ASP A 698 -14.67 7.75 2.16
C ASP A 698 -14.91 6.28 1.74
N GLU A 699 -15.18 6.06 0.45
CA GLU A 699 -15.44 4.72 -0.10
C GLU A 699 -14.13 3.93 -0.28
N ARG A 700 -13.62 3.46 0.87
CA ARG A 700 -12.53 2.49 0.92
C ARG A 700 -13.07 1.10 0.58
N HIS A 701 -13.24 0.84 -0.71
CA HIS A 701 -13.03 -0.52 -1.15
C HIS A 701 -11.57 -0.90 -0.84
N ALA A 702 -11.47 -1.94 -0.04
CA ALA A 702 -10.25 -2.55 0.44
C ALA A 702 -10.53 -4.05 0.45
N GLN A 703 -9.61 -4.84 -0.09
CA GLN A 703 -9.84 -6.25 -0.36
C GLN A 703 -8.59 -7.06 -0.07
N VAL A 704 -8.74 -8.27 0.45
CA VAL A 704 -7.64 -9.23 0.59
C VAL A 704 -7.79 -10.33 -0.45
N TRP A 705 -6.72 -10.57 -1.21
CA TRP A 705 -6.64 -11.51 -2.32
C TRP A 705 -5.51 -12.51 -2.08
N ALA A 706 -5.72 -13.77 -2.49
CA ALA A 706 -4.64 -14.71 -2.79
C ALA A 706 -4.37 -14.73 -4.30
N LEU A 707 -3.09 -14.64 -4.68
CA LEU A 707 -2.62 -14.91 -6.02
C LEU A 707 -1.91 -16.27 -6.02
N GLU A 708 -2.47 -17.21 -6.78
CA GLU A 708 -2.06 -18.62 -6.83
C GLU A 708 -1.32 -18.91 -8.15
N ASN A 709 -0.37 -19.87 -8.12
CA ASN A 709 0.38 -20.36 -9.29
C ASN A 709 1.14 -19.28 -10.11
N PHE A 710 1.48 -18.14 -9.48
CA PHE A 710 2.05 -16.99 -10.20
C PHE A 710 3.53 -17.11 -10.54
N LEU A 711 4.32 -17.75 -9.67
CA LEU A 711 5.76 -17.96 -9.89
C LEU A 711 6.02 -18.77 -11.17
N PRO A 712 7.13 -18.52 -11.89
CA PRO A 712 7.50 -19.34 -13.04
C PRO A 712 7.69 -20.81 -12.63
N ALA A 713 7.11 -21.73 -13.40
CA ALA A 713 7.52 -23.14 -13.32
C ALA A 713 9.02 -23.25 -13.68
N LYS A 714 9.78 -24.02 -12.89
CA LYS A 714 11.20 -24.25 -13.18
C LYS A 714 11.32 -25.07 -14.47
N LYS A 715 12.25 -24.65 -15.33
CA LYS A 715 12.65 -25.37 -16.55
C LYS A 715 13.64 -26.48 -16.22
#